data_AF-A0A452C3T1-F1
#
_entry.id   AF-A0A452C3T1-F1
#
_cell.length_a   1.000
_cell.length_b   1.000
_cell.length_c   1.000
_cell.angle_alpha   90.00
_cell.angle_beta   90.00
_cell.angle_gamma   90.00
#
_symmetry.space_group_name_H-M   'P 1'
#
loop_
_entity.id
_entity.type
_entity.pdbx_description
1 polymer ?
#
loop_
_entity_poly.entity_id
_entity_poly.type
_entity_poly.pdbx_seq_one_letter_code
_entity_poly.pdbx_strand_id
1 'polypeptide(L)'
;MSCRTRRGQGKMRVPTLWLFSFFMITEGWNGFLGSDDGIKTKQELILNKEKPLGPFQEYELLLQVAYRDSKEKRDVKNFLKLLEAYPLFLPGPVKIIRAKSTTYCGIQNGVLRCACDDGYSWFPPSCLDPQKCYLHTEGSLQSCDCHLNNLTQSVHFCERTKVWGTFKINERFTKDLLDSSSAIYSKYTTGIEIQLKEAYKSIQGFESVQVTQFRNGSIIAGYEVVGSSNTSELLSGIEQAAKKAKTGLHQLFPLEDNSFRVFGKAQCNSIVFGFGSKNDKYTLPCSSGYSGSITARCQSSGWHVLRETCVLSELEELKKDFSVIASNATEATVSSLVQNLSMVIQENPSTTAGNLASVVSILGNISSLSLERHFNVSISTMENVINISDHVLNSASVTNWTVLLQKEKNAGSQLLESLENISVLVPSTALPLEFSREFINWKGIPASSNQSNLGYNYQTEMFPENTSIPIRGHALIRSDQFQKPLPETIISMTSLTLGNILPVTKNGNAQVNGPVISMVIPNYSINEIFLTFSKIESNLSQPHCVFWDFNHSQWNDNGCHLVNETPDLVTCRCTHLTSFSMLMSPSVPPAIVPVVKWITFVGLGVSIGSLLLCLTIEALFWKQVNKSQTSHTRHICMGFFILCFGMLLDSKLRQLLLNKLSPLSFWNQASKQNSSDSSVKPRFKKTFNPFQHERKYVLSYTGESSNDIMLTQFSSSE
;
A
#
# COMPACT_ATOMS: atom_id res chain seq x y z
N MET A 1 -34.03 54.95 -36.71
CA MET A 1 -35.17 54.99 -35.77
C MET A 1 -34.57 55.15 -34.37
N SER A 2 -34.69 56.31 -33.70
CA SER A 2 -35.84 56.83 -32.92
C SER A 2 -36.08 56.00 -31.64
N CYS A 3 -36.24 56.50 -30.40
CA CYS A 3 -36.23 57.85 -29.78
C CYS A 3 -35.88 57.64 -28.27
N ARG A 4 -35.06 58.42 -27.54
CA ARG A 4 -35.20 59.80 -26.99
C ARG A 4 -36.39 60.04 -26.01
N THR A 5 -36.10 60.09 -24.70
CA THR A 5 -36.77 60.95 -23.70
C THR A 5 -35.87 61.25 -22.49
N ARG A 6 -36.30 62.15 -21.59
CA ARG A 6 -35.42 63.08 -20.85
C ARG A 6 -36.16 63.95 -19.80
N ARG A 7 -36.11 63.65 -18.48
CA ARG A 7 -36.48 64.52 -17.31
C ARG A 7 -36.32 63.74 -15.97
N GLY A 8 -35.92 64.31 -14.83
CA GLY A 8 -35.31 65.63 -14.55
C GLY A 8 -35.47 66.08 -13.07
N GLN A 9 -34.45 66.77 -12.52
CA GLN A 9 -34.40 67.49 -11.22
C GLN A 9 -34.52 66.65 -9.92
N GLY A 10 -33.85 66.96 -8.79
CA GLY A 10 -32.73 67.89 -8.54
C GLY A 10 -32.61 68.30 -7.06
N LYS A 11 -31.38 68.54 -6.55
CA LYS A 11 -30.98 69.73 -5.74
C LYS A 11 -29.51 69.66 -5.29
N MET A 12 -28.88 70.83 -5.16
CA MET A 12 -27.50 71.04 -4.68
C MET A 12 -27.44 71.09 -3.13
N ARG A 13 -26.31 70.69 -2.53
CA ARG A 13 -25.28 71.63 -2.00
C ARG A 13 -24.01 70.91 -1.50
N VAL A 14 -22.94 71.70 -1.46
CA VAL A 14 -21.50 71.49 -1.18
C VAL A 14 -21.20 72.32 0.12
N PRO A 15 -20.08 72.25 0.92
CA PRO A 15 -18.73 71.66 0.71
C PRO A 15 -17.99 70.95 1.90
N THR A 16 -16.83 70.35 1.58
CA THR A 16 -15.47 70.32 2.22
C THR A 16 -15.13 70.09 3.73
N LEU A 17 -14.09 69.24 3.88
CA LEU A 17 -12.84 69.33 4.68
C LEU A 17 -12.79 69.13 6.22
N TRP A 18 -11.92 68.16 6.60
CA TRP A 18 -10.88 68.14 7.66
C TRP A 18 -11.24 68.43 9.13
N LEU A 19 -10.74 67.56 10.01
CA LEU A 19 -9.74 67.94 11.04
C LEU A 19 -9.09 66.70 11.71
N PHE A 20 -7.78 66.79 11.97
CA PHE A 20 -7.08 66.01 13.00
C PHE A 20 -7.15 66.78 14.33
N SER A 21 -7.26 66.08 15.46
CA SER A 21 -6.38 66.32 16.64
C SER A 21 -6.60 65.30 17.78
N PHE A 22 -5.53 65.05 18.52
CA PHE A 22 -5.50 64.33 19.80
C PHE A 22 -6.18 65.13 20.93
N PHE A 23 -6.64 64.44 21.98
CA PHE A 23 -6.40 64.86 23.38
C PHE A 23 -6.37 63.64 24.33
N MET A 24 -5.77 63.82 25.52
CA MET A 24 -5.43 62.81 26.53
C MET A 24 -6.23 62.99 27.85
N ILE A 25 -6.00 62.06 28.81
CA ILE A 25 -6.35 62.08 30.26
C ILE A 25 -7.89 61.99 30.57
N THR A 26 -8.42 61.38 31.65
CA THR A 26 -7.85 60.95 32.97
C THR A 26 -8.61 59.77 33.62
N GLU A 27 -7.88 59.00 34.45
CA GLU A 27 -8.24 58.37 35.75
C GLU A 27 -9.54 57.56 36.04
N GLY A 28 -9.33 56.43 36.74
CA GLY A 28 -10.28 55.70 37.60
C GLY A 28 -9.49 54.76 38.53
N TRP A 29 -9.77 54.76 39.85
CA TRP A 29 -8.81 54.34 40.90
C TRP A 29 -9.15 53.02 41.62
N ASN A 30 -8.27 52.64 42.59
CA ASN A 30 -8.31 51.50 43.53
C ASN A 30 -7.84 50.14 42.96
N GLY A 31 -6.82 49.43 43.48
CA GLY A 31 -5.85 49.70 44.55
C GLY A 31 -5.84 48.62 45.65
N PHE A 32 -4.66 48.10 46.04
CA PHE A 32 -4.22 47.74 47.41
C PHE A 32 -2.82 47.04 47.42
N LEU A 33 -1.90 47.52 48.30
CA LEU A 33 -0.65 46.95 48.89
C LEU A 33 0.28 46.04 48.02
N GLY A 34 1.63 46.19 47.99
CA GLY A 34 2.58 46.68 49.00
C GLY A 34 3.14 45.50 49.85
N SER A 35 4.41 45.37 50.22
CA SER A 35 5.66 46.16 50.07
C SER A 35 6.87 45.23 50.38
N ASP A 36 8.07 45.48 49.82
CA ASP A 36 9.28 45.88 50.60
C ASP A 36 10.62 45.80 49.84
N ASP A 37 11.50 46.76 50.18
CA ASP A 37 12.86 46.96 49.66
C ASP A 37 13.94 46.22 50.48
N GLY A 38 15.08 45.91 49.84
CA GLY A 38 16.28 45.39 50.49
C GLY A 38 17.57 45.73 49.74
N ILE A 39 18.40 46.63 50.28
CA ILE A 39 19.53 47.30 49.59
C ILE A 39 20.93 46.75 49.99
N LYS A 40 21.89 46.82 49.05
CA LYS A 40 23.38 46.59 49.13
C LYS A 40 23.84 45.11 49.17
N THR A 41 24.81 44.68 48.36
CA THR A 41 26.21 45.17 48.29
C THR A 41 26.91 45.01 46.91
N LYS A 42 28.06 45.68 46.73
CA LYS A 42 28.97 45.57 45.55
C LYS A 42 29.70 44.22 45.50
N GLN A 43 29.85 43.64 44.31
CA GLN A 43 31.11 43.01 43.89
C GLN A 43 31.26 43.00 42.35
N GLU A 44 32.48 43.11 41.83
CA GLU A 44 32.80 43.21 40.40
C GLU A 44 33.05 41.85 39.72
N LEU A 45 33.16 41.89 38.38
CA LEU A 45 33.94 40.97 37.53
C LEU A 45 33.44 39.52 37.35
N ILE A 46 32.68 39.30 36.27
CA ILE A 46 33.16 38.75 34.97
C ILE A 46 31.95 38.52 34.06
N LEU A 47 31.80 39.32 33.00
CA LEU A 47 30.77 39.09 31.99
C LEU A 47 31.27 38.05 30.99
N ASN A 48 30.75 36.83 31.08
CA ASN A 48 31.02 35.79 30.08
C ASN A 48 30.52 36.23 28.69
N LYS A 49 31.31 35.93 27.66
CA LYS A 49 30.89 36.08 26.26
C LYS A 49 29.58 35.33 26.03
N GLU A 50 28.66 35.97 25.32
CA GLU A 50 27.39 35.37 24.91
C GLU A 50 27.63 34.08 24.11
N LYS A 51 26.85 33.03 24.40
CA LYS A 51 26.74 31.86 23.53
C LYS A 51 26.08 32.29 22.22
N PRO A 52 26.48 31.74 21.06
CA PRO A 52 25.70 31.93 19.84
C PRO A 52 24.29 31.36 20.00
N LEU A 53 23.29 32.10 19.53
CA LEU A 53 21.90 31.62 19.42
C LEU A 53 21.84 30.32 18.60
N GLY A 54 20.90 29.44 18.96
CA GLY A 54 20.60 28.23 18.20
C GLY A 54 20.06 28.54 16.79
N PRO A 55 19.92 27.51 15.93
CA PRO A 55 19.46 27.69 14.55
C PRO A 55 18.03 28.25 14.53
N PHE A 56 17.81 29.28 13.71
CA PHE A 56 16.48 29.79 13.43
C PHE A 56 15.65 28.71 12.72
N GLN A 57 14.46 28.40 13.22
CA GLN A 57 13.52 27.53 12.53
C GLN A 57 12.77 28.33 11.45
N GLU A 58 12.97 27.93 10.19
CA GLU A 58 12.16 28.41 9.06
C GLU A 58 10.92 27.52 8.92
N TYR A 59 9.76 28.14 8.70
CA TYR A 59 8.48 27.45 8.49
C TYR A 59 7.90 27.88 7.14
N GLU A 60 7.41 26.93 6.34
CA GLU A 60 6.68 27.22 5.10
C GLU A 60 5.17 27.20 5.38
N LEU A 61 4.46 28.26 4.97
CA LEU A 61 3.02 28.39 5.14
C LEU A 61 2.33 28.46 3.78
N LEU A 62 1.47 27.47 3.49
CA LEU A 62 0.66 27.43 2.28
C LEU A 62 -0.63 28.24 2.50
N LEU A 63 -0.89 29.20 1.60
CA LEU A 63 -2.05 30.09 1.67
C LEU A 63 -2.86 30.02 0.37
N GLN A 64 -4.15 29.70 0.48
CA GLN A 64 -5.10 29.81 -0.62
C GLN A 64 -5.73 31.21 -0.62
N VAL A 65 -5.70 31.89 -1.76
CA VAL A 65 -6.29 33.22 -1.95
C VAL A 65 -7.22 33.19 -3.17
N ALA A 66 -8.51 33.42 -2.94
CA ALA A 66 -9.49 33.60 -4.00
C ALA A 66 -9.44 35.03 -4.56
N TYR A 67 -9.71 35.18 -5.85
CA TYR A 67 -9.80 36.47 -6.54
C TYR A 67 -10.88 36.41 -7.63
N ARG A 68 -11.58 37.52 -7.84
CA ARG A 68 -12.72 37.66 -8.76
C ARG A 68 -12.26 37.82 -10.21
N ASP A 69 -11.13 38.48 -10.46
CA ASP A 69 -10.63 38.73 -11.82
C ASP A 69 -9.08 38.79 -11.95
N SER A 70 -8.60 38.98 -13.18
CA SER A 70 -7.16 39.02 -13.53
C SER A 70 -6.45 40.33 -13.13
N LYS A 71 -7.18 41.36 -12.71
CA LYS A 71 -6.63 42.58 -12.11
C LYS A 71 -6.42 42.34 -10.62
N GLU A 72 -7.42 41.84 -9.89
CA GLU A 72 -7.31 41.49 -8.47
C GLU A 72 -6.20 40.43 -8.25
N LYS A 73 -6.07 39.43 -9.14
CA LYS A 73 -4.92 38.50 -9.16
C LYS A 73 -3.57 39.22 -9.19
N ARG A 74 -3.43 40.26 -10.00
CA ARG A 74 -2.19 41.04 -10.13
C ARG A 74 -1.96 41.91 -8.90
N ASP A 75 -3.00 42.52 -8.36
CA ASP A 75 -2.92 43.34 -7.16
C ASP A 75 -2.50 42.50 -5.95
N VAL A 76 -3.04 41.27 -5.79
CA VAL A 76 -2.58 40.27 -4.81
C VAL A 76 -1.13 39.84 -5.06
N LYS A 77 -0.74 39.48 -6.31
CA LYS A 77 0.65 39.08 -6.63
C LYS A 77 1.66 40.21 -6.39
N ASN A 78 1.24 41.48 -6.51
CA ASN A 78 2.04 42.65 -6.18
C ASN A 78 2.13 42.88 -4.67
N PHE A 79 1.02 42.71 -3.93
CA PHE A 79 1.02 42.80 -2.47
C PHE A 79 1.91 41.74 -1.81
N LEU A 80 1.88 40.48 -2.30
CA LEU A 80 2.75 39.42 -1.79
C LEU A 80 4.25 39.76 -1.95
N LYS A 81 4.65 40.40 -3.06
CA LYS A 81 6.04 40.89 -3.23
C LYS A 81 6.41 42.01 -2.25
N LEU A 82 5.45 42.77 -1.75
CA LEU A 82 5.68 43.86 -0.79
C LEU A 82 5.78 43.34 0.66
N LEU A 83 5.25 42.15 0.97
CA LEU A 83 5.39 41.52 2.30
C LEU A 83 6.84 41.18 2.65
N GLU A 84 7.72 40.99 1.66
CA GLU A 84 9.16 40.78 1.88
C GLU A 84 9.86 42.03 2.47
N ALA A 85 9.20 43.20 2.45
CA ALA A 85 9.75 44.49 2.85
C ALA A 85 9.17 45.09 4.15
N TYR A 86 8.19 44.46 4.80
CA TYR A 86 7.51 45.06 5.97
C TYR A 86 7.33 44.09 7.15
N PRO A 87 7.80 44.42 8.37
CA PRO A 87 7.50 43.64 9.56
C PRO A 87 6.05 43.90 9.99
N LEU A 88 5.17 42.92 9.79
CA LEU A 88 3.83 42.93 10.37
C LEU A 88 3.89 42.54 11.84
N PHE A 89 3.12 43.25 12.68
CA PHE A 89 3.07 43.05 14.12
C PHE A 89 2.44 41.70 14.49
N LEU A 90 3.28 40.68 14.64
CA LEU A 90 2.97 39.43 15.35
C LEU A 90 3.64 39.46 16.74
N PRO A 91 3.09 38.78 17.76
CA PRO A 91 3.67 38.71 19.09
C PRO A 91 4.87 37.74 19.14
N GLY A 92 5.97 38.15 18.53
CA GLY A 92 7.24 37.40 18.45
C GLY A 92 8.06 37.84 17.23
N PRO A 93 9.40 37.62 17.20
CA PRO A 93 10.27 38.03 16.10
C PRO A 93 10.16 37.10 14.88
N VAL A 94 8.94 36.95 14.34
CA VAL A 94 8.68 36.20 13.11
C VAL A 94 8.94 37.11 11.91
N LYS A 95 9.95 36.79 11.10
CA LYS A 95 10.25 37.50 9.86
C LYS A 95 9.72 36.71 8.67
N ILE A 96 8.85 37.32 7.86
CA ILE A 96 8.48 36.77 6.55
C ILE A 96 9.72 36.90 5.66
N ILE A 97 10.35 35.78 5.33
CA ILE A 97 11.59 35.75 4.52
C ILE A 97 11.26 35.94 3.03
N ARG A 98 10.13 35.39 2.57
CA ARG A 98 9.73 35.34 1.16
C ARG A 98 8.25 35.02 1.03
N ALA A 99 7.58 35.57 0.01
CA ALA A 99 6.19 35.22 -0.32
C ALA A 99 6.01 35.11 -1.84
N LYS A 100 5.60 33.93 -2.33
CA LYS A 100 5.42 33.65 -3.77
C LYS A 100 4.11 32.91 -4.05
N SER A 101 3.51 33.21 -5.20
CA SER A 101 2.41 32.43 -5.77
C SER A 101 3.01 31.23 -6.52
N THR A 102 2.51 30.02 -6.25
CA THR A 102 3.03 28.76 -6.82
C THR A 102 2.11 28.15 -7.86
N THR A 103 0.80 28.33 -7.68
CA THR A 103 -0.27 27.70 -8.45
C THR A 103 -1.30 28.77 -8.82
N TYR A 104 -1.82 28.73 -10.03
CA TYR A 104 -2.97 29.53 -10.43
C TYR A 104 -4.04 28.66 -11.09
N CYS A 105 -5.31 29.01 -10.84
CA CYS A 105 -6.46 28.34 -11.43
C CYS A 105 -7.34 29.34 -12.15
N GLY A 106 -8.03 28.90 -13.20
CA GLY A 106 -9.02 29.68 -13.94
C GLY A 106 -10.11 28.79 -14.52
N ILE A 107 -11.34 29.30 -14.61
CA ILE A 107 -12.46 28.56 -15.18
C ILE A 107 -12.34 28.59 -16.70
N GLN A 108 -12.27 27.42 -17.33
CA GLN A 108 -12.32 27.23 -18.78
C GLN A 108 -13.43 26.24 -19.12
N ASN A 109 -14.42 26.66 -19.93
CA ASN A 109 -15.55 25.81 -20.37
C ASN A 109 -16.33 25.13 -19.22
N GLY A 110 -16.42 25.76 -18.04
CA GLY A 110 -17.11 25.23 -16.87
C GLY A 110 -16.29 24.22 -16.04
N VAL A 111 -15.08 23.87 -16.48
CA VAL A 111 -14.10 23.10 -15.71
C VAL A 111 -13.10 24.08 -15.10
N LEU A 112 -12.62 23.80 -13.88
CA LEU A 112 -11.58 24.61 -13.28
C LEU A 112 -10.21 24.03 -13.65
N ARG A 113 -9.43 24.81 -14.41
CA ARG A 113 -8.09 24.41 -14.86
C ARG A 113 -7.03 25.11 -14.04
N CYS A 114 -6.15 24.33 -13.41
CA CYS A 114 -5.02 24.81 -12.59
C CYS A 114 -3.69 24.51 -13.27
N ALA A 115 -2.72 25.41 -13.12
CA ALA A 115 -1.35 25.26 -13.61
C ALA A 115 -0.36 25.94 -12.64
N CYS A 116 0.92 25.56 -12.74
CA CYS A 116 1.98 26.12 -11.90
C CYS A 116 2.49 27.46 -12.46
N ASP A 117 2.93 28.36 -11.58
CA ASP A 117 3.71 29.56 -11.94
C ASP A 117 5.14 29.15 -12.36
N ASP A 118 5.88 30.03 -13.02
CA ASP A 118 7.21 29.68 -13.56
C ASP A 118 8.18 29.25 -12.45
N GLY A 119 8.85 28.10 -12.64
CA GLY A 119 9.75 27.50 -11.66
C GLY A 119 9.09 26.55 -10.64
N TYR A 120 7.79 26.28 -10.77
CA TYR A 120 7.04 25.36 -9.92
C TYR A 120 6.50 24.15 -10.72
N SER A 121 6.30 23.03 -10.03
CA SER A 121 5.83 21.75 -10.60
C SER A 121 4.96 20.97 -9.61
N TRP A 122 4.02 20.16 -10.11
CA TRP A 122 3.19 19.30 -9.25
C TRP A 122 4.03 18.20 -8.57
N PHE A 123 3.88 18.08 -7.24
CA PHE A 123 4.46 17.00 -6.45
C PHE A 123 3.38 16.35 -5.56
N PRO A 124 3.12 15.03 -5.67
CA PRO A 124 3.57 14.11 -6.72
C PRO A 124 3.06 14.53 -8.13
N PRO A 125 3.34 13.77 -9.22
CA PRO A 125 2.77 14.02 -10.55
C PRO A 125 1.32 13.53 -10.61
N SER A 126 0.50 14.10 -9.74
CA SER A 126 -0.90 13.85 -9.50
C SER A 126 -1.52 15.20 -9.15
N CYS A 127 -2.70 15.50 -9.71
CA CYS A 127 -3.41 16.71 -9.37
C CYS A 127 -3.92 16.71 -7.92
N LEU A 128 -4.29 17.90 -7.45
CA LEU A 128 -5.12 18.17 -6.26
C LEU A 128 -6.15 17.04 -6.04
N ASP A 129 -5.94 16.17 -5.03
CA ASP A 129 -6.72 14.94 -4.76
C ASP A 129 -6.86 13.98 -5.97
N PRO A 130 -6.13 12.85 -6.01
CA PRO A 130 -6.15 11.93 -7.15
C PRO A 130 -7.52 11.26 -7.41
N GLN A 131 -8.50 11.39 -6.51
CA GLN A 131 -9.86 10.89 -6.74
C GLN A 131 -10.74 11.84 -7.58
N LYS A 132 -10.38 13.12 -7.73
CA LYS A 132 -11.33 14.15 -8.24
C LYS A 132 -10.79 15.16 -9.27
N CYS A 133 -9.51 15.11 -9.62
CA CYS A 133 -8.90 15.95 -10.65
C CYS A 133 -8.07 15.12 -11.65
N TYR A 134 -8.05 15.53 -12.92
CA TYR A 134 -7.33 14.85 -14.00
C TYR A 134 -6.12 15.65 -14.47
N LEU A 135 -4.96 14.98 -14.62
CA LEU A 135 -3.72 15.58 -15.09
C LEU A 135 -3.63 15.52 -16.62
N HIS A 136 -3.64 16.68 -17.27
CA HIS A 136 -3.32 16.83 -18.69
C HIS A 136 -1.81 17.04 -18.89
N THR A 137 -1.16 16.01 -19.44
CA THR A 137 0.28 15.99 -19.74
C THR A 137 0.59 16.35 -21.21
N GLU A 138 -0.41 16.52 -22.06
CA GLU A 138 -0.25 16.89 -23.48
C GLU A 138 -0.16 18.41 -23.64
N GLY A 139 1.06 18.94 -23.73
CA GLY A 139 1.33 20.37 -23.93
C GLY A 139 2.72 20.79 -23.44
N SER A 140 3.05 22.07 -23.56
CA SER A 140 4.31 22.63 -23.03
C SER A 140 4.29 22.88 -21.51
N LEU A 141 3.11 22.83 -20.88
CA LEU A 141 2.88 23.05 -19.46
C LEU A 141 1.88 22.01 -18.94
N GLN A 142 2.17 21.38 -17.81
CA GLN A 142 1.25 20.45 -17.15
C GLN A 142 0.07 21.22 -16.54
N SER A 143 -1.16 20.75 -16.79
CA SER A 143 -2.37 21.37 -16.24
C SER A 143 -3.30 20.34 -15.60
N CYS A 144 -4.04 20.77 -14.58
CA CYS A 144 -4.93 19.96 -13.79
C CYS A 144 -6.37 20.44 -13.96
N ASP A 145 -7.25 19.55 -14.44
CA ASP A 145 -8.66 19.83 -14.64
C ASP A 145 -9.48 19.25 -13.48
N CYS A 146 -10.20 20.13 -12.79
CA CYS A 146 -10.85 19.88 -11.50
C CYS A 146 -12.32 20.30 -11.51
N HIS A 147 -13.15 19.60 -10.72
CA HIS A 147 -14.50 20.06 -10.37
C HIS A 147 -14.48 21.13 -9.28
N LEU A 148 -15.37 22.12 -9.40
CA LEU A 148 -15.38 23.37 -8.65
C LEU A 148 -15.41 23.21 -7.11
N ASN A 149 -16.05 22.16 -6.60
CA ASN A 149 -16.28 21.98 -5.16
C ASN A 149 -15.10 21.38 -4.37
N ASN A 150 -13.98 21.03 -5.02
CA ASN A 150 -12.95 20.16 -4.42
C ASN A 150 -11.71 20.90 -3.88
N LEU A 151 -11.52 22.17 -4.22
CA LEU A 151 -10.26 22.87 -3.90
C LEU A 151 -10.09 23.21 -2.42
N THR A 152 -11.19 23.42 -1.68
CA THR A 152 -11.18 23.67 -0.23
C THR A 152 -10.76 22.44 0.60
N GLN A 153 -10.63 21.27 -0.02
CA GLN A 153 -10.13 20.04 0.60
C GLN A 153 -8.71 19.67 0.12
N SER A 154 -8.10 20.47 -0.75
CA SER A 154 -6.86 20.10 -1.44
C SER A 154 -5.63 20.55 -0.66
N VAL A 155 -4.75 19.60 -0.35
CA VAL A 155 -3.54 19.82 0.50
C VAL A 155 -2.25 19.95 -0.33
N HIS A 156 -2.26 19.56 -1.61
CA HIS A 156 -1.07 19.47 -2.47
C HIS A 156 -1.08 20.52 -3.59
N PHE A 157 -0.22 21.53 -3.49
CA PHE A 157 -0.06 22.60 -4.49
C PHE A 157 1.22 22.38 -5.31
N CYS A 158 1.46 23.20 -6.35
CA CYS A 158 2.73 23.16 -7.06
C CYS A 158 3.90 23.48 -6.10
N GLU A 159 4.85 22.56 -5.98
CA GLU A 159 6.10 22.74 -5.24
C GLU A 159 7.16 23.40 -6.13
N ARG A 160 8.23 23.93 -5.53
CA ARG A 160 9.38 24.43 -6.31
C ARG A 160 10.02 23.29 -7.08
N THR A 161 10.65 23.63 -8.19
CA THR A 161 11.51 22.69 -8.92
C THR A 161 12.62 22.18 -8.01
N LYS A 162 12.60 20.88 -7.73
CA LYS A 162 13.62 20.15 -6.96
C LYS A 162 14.37 19.20 -7.88
N VAL A 163 15.68 19.11 -7.71
CA VAL A 163 16.55 18.08 -8.28
C VAL A 163 17.29 17.41 -7.13
N TRP A 164 17.26 16.08 -7.09
CA TRP A 164 17.86 15.31 -6.01
C TRP A 164 19.25 14.80 -6.40
N GLY A 165 20.13 14.64 -5.42
CA GLY A 165 21.44 14.05 -5.61
C GLY A 165 21.84 13.15 -4.45
N THR A 166 22.76 12.24 -4.72
CA THR A 166 23.35 11.37 -3.70
C THR A 166 24.79 11.03 -4.05
N PHE A 167 25.61 10.82 -3.02
CA PHE A 167 26.98 10.34 -3.14
C PHE A 167 27.36 9.62 -1.85
N LYS A 168 28.49 8.89 -1.88
CA LYS A 168 29.01 8.18 -0.72
C LYS A 168 30.37 8.73 -0.31
N ILE A 169 30.60 8.79 1.00
CA ILE A 169 31.87 9.15 1.62
C ILE A 169 32.45 7.89 2.26
N ASN A 170 33.69 7.52 1.94
CA ASN A 170 34.41 6.36 2.47
C ASN A 170 34.90 6.57 3.92
N GLU A 171 33.97 6.95 4.80
CA GLU A 171 34.12 7.02 6.25
C GLU A 171 33.06 6.16 6.94
N ARG A 172 33.29 5.80 8.20
CA ARG A 172 32.36 4.98 8.98
C ARG A 172 31.16 5.82 9.43
N PHE A 173 29.97 5.35 9.11
CA PHE A 173 28.72 5.92 9.62
C PHE A 173 28.60 5.77 11.13
N THR A 174 28.18 6.85 11.82
CA THR A 174 27.82 6.83 13.25
C THR A 174 26.35 7.23 13.43
N LYS A 175 25.73 6.80 14.55
CA LYS A 175 24.31 7.12 14.84
C LYS A 175 24.07 8.62 14.96
N ASP A 176 25.10 9.40 15.29
CA ASP A 176 25.07 10.87 15.36
C ASP A 176 24.69 11.54 14.04
N LEU A 177 24.85 10.85 12.91
CA LEU A 177 24.41 11.33 11.59
C LEU A 177 22.91 11.15 11.32
N LEU A 178 22.16 10.53 12.25
CA LEU A 178 20.69 10.48 12.23
C LEU A 178 20.06 11.61 13.06
N ASP A 179 20.85 12.26 13.93
CA ASP A 179 20.40 13.34 14.82
C ASP A 179 20.80 14.70 14.24
N SER A 180 19.83 15.46 13.75
CA SER A 180 20.06 16.79 13.18
C SER A 180 20.58 17.83 14.19
N SER A 181 20.46 17.57 15.50
CA SER A 181 21.02 18.41 16.56
C SER A 181 22.49 18.10 16.86
N SER A 182 23.03 16.99 16.34
CA SER A 182 24.41 16.58 16.59
C SER A 182 25.44 17.49 15.93
N ALA A 183 26.54 17.74 16.63
CA ALA A 183 27.71 18.42 16.10
C ALA A 183 28.32 17.68 14.89
N ILE A 184 28.19 16.35 14.82
CA ILE A 184 28.69 15.55 13.68
C ILE A 184 27.79 15.78 12.45
N TYR A 185 26.46 15.70 12.61
CA TYR A 185 25.51 16.03 11.55
C TYR A 185 25.75 17.45 11.02
N SER A 186 25.81 18.44 11.91
CA SER A 186 26.01 19.85 11.55
C SER A 186 27.32 20.07 10.78
N LYS A 187 28.43 19.45 11.21
CA LYS A 187 29.73 19.50 10.52
C LYS A 187 29.63 18.96 9.08
N TYR A 188 29.06 17.78 8.91
CA TYR A 188 28.94 17.13 7.60
C TYR A 188 28.00 17.92 6.67
N THR A 189 26.80 18.24 7.14
CA THR A 189 25.80 19.03 6.39
C THR A 189 26.38 20.37 5.93
N THR A 190 26.99 21.14 6.85
CA THR A 190 27.56 22.45 6.53
C THR A 190 28.68 22.34 5.49
N GLY A 191 29.60 21.37 5.64
CA GLY A 191 30.70 21.16 4.69
C GLY A 191 30.20 20.78 3.29
N ILE A 192 29.23 19.88 3.20
CA ILE A 192 28.61 19.44 1.93
C ILE A 192 27.87 20.60 1.26
N GLU A 193 27.01 21.30 2.00
CA GLU A 193 26.21 22.39 1.45
C GLU A 193 27.08 23.55 0.94
N ILE A 194 28.16 23.91 1.63
CA ILE A 194 29.07 24.98 1.16
C ILE A 194 29.68 24.61 -0.20
N GLN A 195 30.18 23.38 -0.36
CA GLN A 195 30.79 22.93 -1.62
C GLN A 195 29.76 22.82 -2.75
N LEU A 196 28.56 22.34 -2.46
CA LEU A 196 27.48 22.27 -3.46
C LEU A 196 26.95 23.66 -3.84
N LYS A 197 26.78 24.58 -2.89
CA LYS A 197 26.41 25.99 -3.15
C LYS A 197 27.45 26.67 -4.05
N GLU A 198 28.74 26.51 -3.74
CA GLU A 198 29.82 27.06 -4.57
C GLU A 198 29.86 26.41 -5.97
N ALA A 199 29.58 25.11 -6.09
CA ALA A 199 29.52 24.44 -7.37
C ALA A 199 28.34 24.92 -8.25
N TYR A 200 27.17 25.13 -7.65
CA TYR A 200 25.90 25.34 -8.35
C TYR A 200 25.48 26.81 -8.51
N LYS A 201 26.09 27.77 -7.81
CA LYS A 201 25.74 29.20 -7.87
C LYS A 201 25.72 29.85 -9.25
N SER A 202 26.38 29.26 -10.25
CA SER A 202 26.41 29.76 -11.63
C SER A 202 25.31 29.18 -12.53
N ILE A 203 24.47 28.26 -12.02
CA ILE A 203 23.37 27.65 -12.77
C ILE A 203 22.19 28.63 -12.79
N GLN A 204 21.65 28.89 -13.97
CA GLN A 204 20.48 29.76 -14.13
C GLN A 204 19.27 29.17 -13.39
N GLY A 205 18.74 29.95 -12.46
CA GLY A 205 17.58 29.59 -11.64
C GLY A 205 17.89 28.82 -10.35
N PHE A 206 19.15 28.51 -10.03
CA PHE A 206 19.53 27.93 -8.73
C PHE A 206 19.13 28.87 -7.57
N GLU A 207 18.45 28.34 -6.55
CA GLU A 207 18.07 29.09 -5.34
C GLU A 207 18.80 28.59 -4.08
N SER A 208 18.81 27.28 -3.84
CA SER A 208 19.47 26.68 -2.67
C SER A 208 19.82 25.20 -2.88
N VAL A 209 20.61 24.65 -1.97
CA VAL A 209 20.83 23.21 -1.82
C VAL A 209 20.88 22.87 -0.34
N GLN A 210 20.26 21.76 0.03
CA GLN A 210 20.13 21.28 1.40
C GLN A 210 20.47 19.79 1.48
N VAL A 211 21.18 19.36 2.53
CA VAL A 211 21.34 17.92 2.81
C VAL A 211 20.09 17.41 3.52
N THR A 212 19.47 16.38 2.95
CA THR A 212 18.18 15.84 3.41
C THR A 212 18.32 14.60 4.28
N GLN A 213 19.40 13.83 4.12
CA GLN A 213 19.61 12.56 4.84
C GLN A 213 21.07 12.08 4.80
N PHE A 214 21.50 11.41 5.87
CA PHE A 214 22.66 10.51 5.87
C PHE A 214 22.21 9.08 6.14
N ARG A 215 22.85 8.10 5.50
CA ARG A 215 22.49 6.69 5.64
C ARG A 215 23.71 5.79 5.82
N ASN A 216 23.47 4.66 6.46
CA ASN A 216 24.48 3.65 6.80
C ASN A 216 25.13 3.01 5.54
N GLY A 217 26.39 2.61 5.68
CA GLY A 217 27.33 2.32 4.60
C GLY A 217 28.58 3.19 4.71
N SER A 218 29.38 3.28 3.64
CA SER A 218 30.26 4.45 3.41
C SER A 218 29.35 5.68 3.34
N ILE A 219 29.32 6.51 4.41
CA ILE A 219 28.32 7.55 4.71
C ILE A 219 27.62 8.06 3.45
N ILE A 220 26.37 7.66 3.24
CA ILE A 220 25.62 7.97 2.02
C ILE A 220 24.84 9.26 2.26
N ALA A 221 25.30 10.36 1.66
CA ALA A 221 24.61 11.65 1.71
C ALA A 221 23.52 11.69 0.62
N GLY A 222 22.33 12.16 0.99
CA GLY A 222 21.28 12.61 0.08
C GLY A 222 21.07 14.10 0.22
N TYR A 223 20.95 14.82 -0.90
CA TYR A 223 20.71 16.25 -0.93
C TYR A 223 19.63 16.60 -1.97
N GLU A 224 18.98 17.74 -1.79
CA GLU A 224 18.12 18.34 -2.81
C GLU A 224 18.57 19.75 -3.17
N VAL A 225 18.45 20.07 -4.46
CA VAL A 225 18.74 21.38 -5.04
C VAL A 225 17.41 22.00 -5.46
N VAL A 226 17.14 23.19 -4.94
CA VAL A 226 15.92 23.95 -5.20
C VAL A 226 16.23 25.02 -6.23
N GLY A 227 15.38 25.13 -7.25
CA GLY A 227 15.50 26.12 -8.30
C GLY A 227 14.17 26.73 -8.75
N SER A 228 14.31 27.70 -9.64
CA SER A 228 13.26 28.52 -10.24
C SER A 228 13.20 28.42 -11.77
N SER A 229 14.11 27.68 -12.39
CA SER A 229 14.00 27.15 -13.75
C SER A 229 13.18 25.84 -13.75
N ASN A 230 12.83 25.31 -14.93
CA ASN A 230 12.15 24.01 -14.99
C ASN A 230 13.10 22.84 -14.64
N THR A 231 12.54 21.69 -14.30
CA THR A 231 13.31 20.52 -13.80
C THR A 231 14.38 20.04 -14.77
N SER A 232 14.12 20.09 -16.09
CA SER A 232 15.06 19.63 -17.11
C SER A 232 16.25 20.58 -17.26
N GLU A 233 16.02 21.90 -17.24
CA GLU A 233 17.06 22.92 -17.25
C GLU A 233 17.91 22.89 -15.99
N LEU A 234 17.27 22.81 -14.81
CA LEU A 234 17.98 22.75 -13.53
C LEU A 234 18.83 21.48 -13.44
N LEU A 235 18.29 20.32 -13.86
CA LEU A 235 19.03 19.06 -13.92
C LEU A 235 20.23 19.18 -14.87
N SER A 236 20.04 19.68 -16.10
CA SER A 236 21.12 19.81 -17.07
C SER A 236 22.24 20.74 -16.58
N GLY A 237 21.89 21.84 -15.90
CA GLY A 237 22.86 22.71 -15.25
C GLY A 237 23.64 22.02 -14.13
N ILE A 238 22.95 21.21 -13.31
CA ILE A 238 23.56 20.44 -12.22
C ILE A 238 24.48 19.34 -12.78
N GLU A 239 24.09 18.65 -13.84
CA GLU A 239 24.91 17.64 -14.53
C GLU A 239 26.18 18.24 -15.12
N GLN A 240 26.11 19.43 -15.73
CA GLN A 240 27.28 20.17 -16.20
C GLN A 240 28.20 20.61 -15.04
N ALA A 241 27.61 21.04 -13.92
CA ALA A 241 28.35 21.43 -12.72
C ALA A 241 28.86 20.25 -11.87
N ALA A 242 28.41 19.02 -12.13
CA ALA A 242 28.69 17.84 -11.31
C ALA A 242 30.19 17.56 -11.14
N LYS A 243 31.01 17.85 -12.16
CA LYS A 243 32.48 17.74 -12.06
C LYS A 243 33.06 18.74 -11.05
N LYS A 244 32.59 19.99 -11.03
CA LYS A 244 33.00 21.02 -10.04
C LYS A 244 32.55 20.60 -8.64
N ALA A 245 31.32 20.12 -8.50
CA ALA A 245 30.77 19.61 -7.24
C ALA A 245 31.58 18.41 -6.69
N LYS A 246 31.86 17.39 -7.52
CA LYS A 246 32.69 16.23 -7.14
C LYS A 246 34.09 16.68 -6.68
N THR A 247 34.74 17.61 -7.39
CA THR A 247 36.06 18.13 -6.98
C THR A 247 36.03 18.88 -5.65
N GLY A 248 35.05 19.76 -5.43
CA GLY A 248 34.93 20.50 -4.15
C GLY A 248 34.65 19.59 -2.97
N LEU A 249 33.77 18.61 -3.14
CA LEU A 249 33.47 17.60 -2.12
C LEU A 249 34.69 16.70 -1.80
N HIS A 250 35.48 16.30 -2.80
CA HIS A 250 36.71 15.52 -2.60
C HIS A 250 37.80 16.26 -1.79
N GLN A 251 37.77 17.59 -1.73
CA GLN A 251 38.71 18.36 -0.90
C GLN A 251 38.39 18.25 0.59
N LEU A 252 37.14 17.94 0.95
CA LEU A 252 36.68 17.81 2.34
C LEU A 252 36.49 16.36 2.78
N PHE A 253 36.11 15.46 1.87
CA PHE A 253 35.66 14.11 2.19
C PHE A 253 36.21 13.07 1.18
N PRO A 254 36.63 11.88 1.63
CA PRO A 254 37.10 10.82 0.73
C PRO A 254 35.91 10.15 0.03
N LEU A 255 35.47 10.65 -1.13
CA LEU A 255 34.29 10.09 -1.81
C LEU A 255 34.56 8.71 -2.45
N GLU A 256 33.55 7.84 -2.50
CA GLU A 256 33.59 6.61 -3.29
C GLU A 256 33.47 6.94 -4.79
N ASP A 257 34.31 6.34 -5.62
CA ASP A 257 34.28 6.59 -7.06
C ASP A 257 32.97 6.15 -7.71
N ASN A 258 32.52 6.93 -8.70
CA ASN A 258 31.24 6.78 -9.39
C ASN A 258 29.98 6.78 -8.49
N SER A 259 30.10 7.11 -7.19
CA SER A 259 28.95 7.18 -6.27
C SER A 259 28.06 8.41 -6.47
N PHE A 260 28.59 9.49 -7.04
CA PHE A 260 27.87 10.74 -7.25
C PHE A 260 26.84 10.61 -8.38
N ARG A 261 25.56 10.69 -8.03
CA ARG A 261 24.41 10.62 -8.96
C ARG A 261 23.48 11.80 -8.70
N VAL A 262 22.82 12.28 -9.76
CA VAL A 262 21.79 13.32 -9.71
C VAL A 262 20.55 12.86 -10.47
N PHE A 263 19.38 13.34 -10.06
CA PHE A 263 18.09 12.87 -10.53
C PHE A 263 17.11 14.04 -10.64
N GLY A 264 16.59 14.32 -11.83
CA GLY A 264 15.49 15.27 -12.00
C GLY A 264 14.17 14.80 -11.37
N LYS A 265 14.07 13.52 -11.02
CA LYS A 265 12.95 12.95 -10.27
C LYS A 265 13.41 11.76 -9.45
N ALA A 266 13.42 11.90 -8.13
CA ALA A 266 13.54 10.75 -7.24
C ALA A 266 12.24 9.94 -7.30
N GLN A 267 12.21 8.87 -8.10
CA GLN A 267 11.00 8.06 -8.25
C GLN A 267 10.69 7.28 -6.96
N CYS A 268 11.72 6.97 -6.18
CA CYS A 268 11.59 6.42 -4.84
C CYS A 268 12.42 7.26 -3.87
N ASN A 269 11.87 7.52 -2.69
CA ASN A 269 12.57 8.08 -1.54
C ASN A 269 12.22 7.24 -0.30
N SER A 270 13.16 7.07 0.61
CA SER A 270 13.00 6.34 1.87
C SER A 270 14.18 6.69 2.78
N ILE A 271 13.96 6.83 4.09
CA ILE A 271 15.05 7.04 5.05
C ILE A 271 16.03 5.85 5.04
N VAL A 272 15.54 4.65 4.71
CA VAL A 272 16.34 3.41 4.63
C VAL A 272 17.04 3.31 3.26
N PHE A 273 16.27 3.23 2.17
CA PHE A 273 16.82 2.97 0.83
C PHE A 273 17.26 4.23 0.04
N GLY A 274 16.91 5.42 0.53
CA GLY A 274 17.26 6.71 -0.05
C GLY A 274 16.57 7.01 -1.38
N PHE A 275 17.19 7.91 -2.15
CA PHE A 275 16.76 8.24 -3.50
C PHE A 275 17.06 7.10 -4.49
N GLY A 276 16.07 6.74 -5.30
CA GLY A 276 16.18 5.70 -6.34
C GLY A 276 15.53 6.11 -7.66
N SER A 277 16.17 5.69 -8.75
CA SER A 277 15.60 5.71 -10.11
C SER A 277 14.83 4.42 -10.40
N LYS A 278 13.96 4.44 -11.40
CA LYS A 278 13.17 3.26 -11.82
C LYS A 278 14.06 2.04 -12.03
N ASN A 279 13.71 0.92 -11.39
CA ASN A 279 14.43 -0.35 -11.38
C ASN A 279 15.78 -0.36 -10.65
N ASP A 280 16.25 0.73 -10.04
CA ASP A 280 17.40 0.68 -9.13
C ASP A 280 17.15 -0.38 -8.05
N LYS A 281 18.19 -1.15 -7.71
CA LYS A 281 18.18 -2.14 -6.64
C LYS A 281 19.20 -1.76 -5.59
N TYR A 282 18.82 -1.76 -4.33
CA TYR A 282 19.76 -1.65 -3.21
C TYR A 282 19.63 -2.85 -2.29
N THR A 283 20.79 -3.33 -1.83
CA THR A 283 20.91 -4.32 -0.75
C THR A 283 21.64 -3.64 0.41
N LEU A 284 21.04 -3.70 1.59
CA LEU A 284 21.58 -3.15 2.83
C LEU A 284 21.72 -4.27 3.86
N PRO A 285 22.73 -4.22 4.76
CA PRO A 285 22.75 -5.09 5.94
C PRO A 285 21.55 -4.80 6.84
N CYS A 286 21.17 -5.77 7.66
CA CYS A 286 20.12 -5.58 8.67
C CYS A 286 20.54 -4.61 9.78
N SER A 287 19.58 -4.20 10.60
CA SER A 287 19.79 -3.38 11.80
C SER A 287 20.62 -4.11 12.86
N SER A 288 21.17 -3.34 13.81
CA SER A 288 21.86 -3.90 14.98
C SER A 288 20.96 -4.91 15.71
N GLY A 289 21.52 -6.06 16.10
CA GLY A 289 20.78 -7.19 16.67
C GLY A 289 20.32 -8.23 15.65
N TYR A 290 20.37 -7.92 14.35
CA TYR A 290 19.94 -8.81 13.28
C TYR A 290 21.11 -9.16 12.34
N SER A 291 21.20 -10.43 11.95
CA SER A 291 22.08 -10.90 10.88
C SER A 291 21.40 -10.82 9.51
N GLY A 292 22.17 -10.80 8.42
CA GLY A 292 21.65 -10.89 7.05
C GLY A 292 21.49 -9.54 6.31
N SER A 293 20.55 -9.48 5.37
CA SER A 293 20.35 -8.29 4.51
C SER A 293 18.91 -8.10 4.02
N ILE A 294 18.58 -6.87 3.63
CA ILE A 294 17.34 -6.49 2.95
C ILE A 294 17.67 -5.98 1.56
N THR A 295 16.95 -6.47 0.54
CA THR A 295 17.07 -6.05 -0.86
C THR A 295 15.75 -5.49 -1.36
N ALA A 296 15.75 -4.23 -1.81
CA ALA A 296 14.60 -3.55 -2.38
C ALA A 296 14.84 -3.09 -3.83
N ARG A 297 13.76 -2.91 -4.59
CA ARG A 297 13.77 -2.33 -5.94
C ARG A 297 12.83 -1.13 -6.02
N CYS A 298 13.30 -0.06 -6.65
CA CYS A 298 12.50 1.12 -6.90
C CYS A 298 11.50 0.88 -8.04
N GLN A 299 10.21 1.06 -7.77
CA GLN A 299 9.10 0.99 -8.72
C GLN A 299 8.36 2.34 -8.77
N SER A 300 7.27 2.46 -9.54
CA SER A 300 6.52 3.72 -9.65
C SER A 300 5.78 4.12 -8.38
N SER A 301 5.52 3.17 -7.49
CA SER A 301 4.88 3.36 -6.18
C SER A 301 5.87 3.41 -5.00
N GLY A 302 7.18 3.55 -5.26
CA GLY A 302 8.21 3.64 -4.22
C GLY A 302 9.11 2.40 -4.13
N TRP A 303 9.75 2.20 -2.98
CA TRP A 303 10.66 1.07 -2.73
C TRP A 303 9.88 -0.19 -2.36
N HIS A 304 10.06 -1.26 -3.13
CA HIS A 304 9.46 -2.57 -2.86
C HIS A 304 10.53 -3.55 -2.39
N VAL A 305 10.35 -4.13 -1.20
CA VAL A 305 11.22 -5.20 -0.70
C VAL A 305 11.01 -6.45 -1.55
N LEU A 306 12.10 -6.97 -2.11
CA LEU A 306 12.11 -8.20 -2.91
C LEU A 306 12.61 -9.40 -2.12
N ARG A 307 13.44 -9.15 -1.11
CA ARG A 307 14.03 -10.18 -0.26
C ARG A 307 14.48 -9.55 1.04
N GLU A 308 14.11 -10.19 2.13
CA GLU A 308 14.61 -9.89 3.47
C GLU A 308 15.10 -11.20 4.07
N THR A 309 16.30 -11.19 4.65
CA THR A 309 16.86 -12.33 5.38
C THR A 309 17.33 -11.90 6.77
N CYS A 310 16.67 -10.91 7.37
CA CYS A 310 17.02 -10.42 8.69
C CYS A 310 16.59 -11.42 9.75
N VAL A 311 17.55 -12.02 10.46
CA VAL A 311 17.28 -12.97 11.55
C VAL A 311 17.80 -12.37 12.86
N LEU A 312 16.98 -12.44 13.91
CA LEU A 312 17.37 -12.03 15.26
C LEU A 312 18.52 -12.93 15.77
N SER A 313 19.53 -12.33 16.43
CA SER A 313 20.76 -13.05 16.81
C SER A 313 20.49 -14.23 17.74
N GLU A 314 19.61 -14.04 18.71
CA GLU A 314 19.12 -15.03 19.68
C GLU A 314 18.45 -16.23 18.97
N LEU A 315 17.79 -15.99 17.85
CA LEU A 315 17.13 -17.03 17.04
C LEU A 315 18.15 -17.81 16.18
N GLU A 316 19.24 -17.19 15.76
CA GLU A 316 20.38 -17.91 15.16
C GLU A 316 21.10 -18.79 16.18
N GLU A 317 21.31 -18.31 17.41
CA GLU A 317 21.91 -19.08 18.50
C GLU A 317 21.05 -20.32 18.81
N LEU A 318 19.75 -20.13 19.01
CA LEU A 318 18.81 -21.22 19.24
C LEU A 318 18.79 -22.27 18.09
N LYS A 319 18.98 -21.82 16.85
CA LYS A 319 19.14 -22.72 15.68
C LYS A 319 20.46 -23.49 15.68
N LYS A 320 21.56 -22.87 16.14
CA LYS A 320 22.87 -23.52 16.29
C LYS A 320 22.82 -24.56 17.42
N ASP A 321 22.26 -24.21 18.58
CA ASP A 321 22.11 -25.10 19.72
C ASP A 321 21.33 -26.36 19.36
N PHE A 322 20.17 -26.21 18.68
CA PHE A 322 19.42 -27.36 18.17
C PHE A 322 20.27 -28.26 17.27
N SER A 323 21.05 -27.69 16.34
CA SER A 323 21.87 -28.48 15.42
C SER A 323 22.97 -29.29 16.10
N VAL A 324 23.43 -28.86 17.28
CA VAL A 324 24.43 -29.58 18.09
C VAL A 324 23.79 -30.70 18.91
N ILE A 325 22.59 -30.49 19.46
CA ILE A 325 21.94 -31.47 20.36
C ILE A 325 21.09 -32.51 19.62
N ALA A 326 20.71 -32.29 18.36
CA ALA A 326 19.71 -33.08 17.63
C ALA A 326 19.96 -34.61 17.64
N SER A 327 21.21 -35.08 17.55
CA SER A 327 21.49 -36.53 17.55
C SER A 327 21.14 -37.22 18.87
N ASN A 328 21.36 -36.50 19.98
CA ASN A 328 21.26 -37.00 21.36
C ASN A 328 20.08 -36.36 22.12
N ALA A 329 19.15 -35.74 21.39
CA ALA A 329 18.00 -35.05 21.98
C ALA A 329 17.11 -36.02 22.76
N THR A 330 16.44 -35.46 23.77
CA THR A 330 15.37 -36.07 24.56
C THR A 330 14.12 -35.20 24.54
N GLU A 331 12.97 -35.77 24.87
CA GLU A 331 11.68 -35.06 25.00
C GLU A 331 11.77 -33.78 25.87
N ALA A 332 12.54 -33.83 26.96
CA ALA A 332 12.78 -32.68 27.83
C ALA A 332 13.60 -31.58 27.14
N THR A 333 14.65 -31.93 26.39
CA THR A 333 15.46 -30.94 25.64
C THR A 333 14.66 -30.29 24.51
N VAL A 334 13.80 -31.06 23.81
CA VAL A 334 12.90 -30.52 22.79
C VAL A 334 11.88 -29.57 23.41
N SER A 335 11.28 -29.95 24.55
CA SER A 335 10.31 -29.10 25.26
C SER A 335 10.94 -27.80 25.76
N SER A 336 12.16 -27.84 26.30
CA SER A 336 12.91 -26.64 26.70
C SER A 336 13.25 -25.74 25.50
N LEU A 337 13.57 -26.31 24.35
CA LEU A 337 13.86 -25.55 23.13
C LEU A 337 12.62 -24.83 22.59
N VAL A 338 11.48 -25.52 22.57
CA VAL A 338 10.17 -24.93 22.21
C VAL A 338 9.80 -23.79 23.17
N GLN A 339 10.05 -23.95 24.47
CA GLN A 339 9.83 -22.89 25.46
C GLN A 339 10.74 -21.68 25.20
N ASN A 340 12.04 -21.90 24.96
CA ASN A 340 12.97 -20.81 24.64
C ASN A 340 12.58 -20.07 23.35
N LEU A 341 12.16 -20.80 22.32
CA LEU A 341 11.65 -20.22 21.07
C LEU A 341 10.41 -19.35 21.32
N SER A 342 9.47 -19.81 22.15
CA SER A 342 8.28 -19.05 22.51
C SER A 342 8.63 -17.75 23.26
N MET A 343 9.61 -17.79 24.18
CA MET A 343 10.05 -16.60 24.92
C MET A 343 10.70 -15.56 23.99
N VAL A 344 11.67 -15.98 23.15
CA VAL A 344 12.38 -15.08 22.20
C VAL A 344 11.39 -14.36 21.28
N ILE A 345 10.35 -15.05 20.82
CA ILE A 345 9.30 -14.51 19.95
C ILE A 345 8.36 -13.54 20.71
N GLN A 346 7.96 -13.88 21.94
CA GLN A 346 7.09 -13.02 22.74
C GLN A 346 7.78 -11.72 23.18
N GLU A 347 9.08 -11.75 23.45
CA GLU A 347 9.86 -10.57 23.81
C GLU A 347 10.15 -9.64 22.60
N ASN A 348 10.09 -10.17 21.37
CA ASN A 348 10.43 -9.45 20.15
C ASN A 348 9.27 -9.45 19.14
N PRO A 349 8.26 -8.57 19.30
CA PRO A 349 7.06 -8.57 18.44
C PRO A 349 7.32 -8.22 16.96
N SER A 350 8.52 -7.72 16.63
CA SER A 350 8.93 -7.36 15.27
C SER A 350 9.21 -8.59 14.40
N THR A 351 8.19 -9.03 13.66
CA THR A 351 8.30 -10.17 12.74
C THR A 351 8.96 -9.76 11.42
N THR A 352 10.16 -10.28 11.14
CA THR A 352 10.81 -10.18 9.82
C THR A 352 10.58 -11.45 8.99
N ALA A 353 10.76 -11.38 7.67
CA ALA A 353 10.71 -12.56 6.80
C ALA A 353 11.82 -13.58 7.12
N GLY A 354 12.97 -13.12 7.63
CA GLY A 354 14.06 -13.99 8.10
C GLY A 354 13.76 -14.66 9.45
N ASN A 355 13.08 -13.96 10.37
CA ASN A 355 12.55 -14.56 11.60
C ASN A 355 11.53 -15.64 11.26
N LEU A 356 10.52 -15.34 10.41
CA LEU A 356 9.53 -16.32 9.93
C LEU A 356 10.19 -17.58 9.36
N ALA A 357 11.12 -17.43 8.41
CA ALA A 357 11.85 -18.55 7.82
C ALA A 357 12.59 -19.40 8.87
N SER A 358 13.15 -18.74 9.89
CA SER A 358 13.88 -19.40 10.96
C SER A 358 12.95 -20.15 11.92
N VAL A 359 11.82 -19.56 12.32
CA VAL A 359 10.80 -20.21 13.15
C VAL A 359 10.20 -21.43 12.45
N VAL A 360 9.81 -21.30 11.18
CA VAL A 360 9.32 -22.43 10.35
C VAL A 360 10.36 -23.54 10.26
N SER A 361 11.63 -23.19 10.01
CA SER A 361 12.73 -24.14 9.93
C SER A 361 12.98 -24.84 11.27
N ILE A 362 12.87 -24.15 12.41
CA ILE A 362 13.08 -24.74 13.73
C ILE A 362 11.90 -25.66 14.09
N LEU A 363 10.65 -25.22 13.90
CA LEU A 363 9.47 -26.05 14.15
C LEU A 363 9.45 -27.30 13.25
N GLY A 364 9.79 -27.19 11.97
CA GLY A 364 9.88 -28.34 11.06
C GLY A 364 10.95 -29.34 11.44
N ASN A 365 12.10 -28.87 11.91
CA ASN A 365 13.15 -29.75 12.42
C ASN A 365 12.74 -30.43 13.73
N ILE A 366 12.13 -29.70 14.67
CA ILE A 366 11.58 -30.24 15.93
C ILE A 366 10.50 -31.29 15.64
N SER A 367 9.60 -30.99 14.71
CA SER A 367 8.51 -31.88 14.27
C SER A 367 9.08 -33.19 13.70
N SER A 368 10.02 -33.09 12.75
CA SER A 368 10.67 -34.24 12.11
C SER A 368 11.40 -35.13 13.13
N LEU A 369 12.18 -34.52 14.03
CA LEU A 369 12.93 -35.23 15.06
C LEU A 369 12.01 -35.91 16.09
N SER A 370 10.94 -35.23 16.50
CA SER A 370 9.99 -35.75 17.48
C SER A 370 9.15 -36.91 16.92
N LEU A 371 8.81 -36.86 15.63
CA LEU A 371 8.20 -37.98 14.91
C LEU A 371 9.16 -39.18 14.80
N GLU A 372 10.40 -38.97 14.35
CA GLU A 372 11.41 -40.05 14.22
C GLU A 372 11.61 -40.77 15.56
N ARG A 373 11.77 -40.00 16.64
CA ARG A 373 12.06 -40.51 17.98
C ARG A 373 10.84 -40.84 18.83
N HIS A 374 9.63 -40.61 18.30
CA HIS A 374 8.35 -40.83 19.01
C HIS A 374 8.29 -40.13 20.38
N PHE A 375 8.75 -38.88 20.45
CA PHE A 375 8.67 -38.07 21.67
C PHE A 375 7.24 -37.60 21.90
N ASN A 376 6.74 -37.73 23.13
CA ASN A 376 5.42 -37.22 23.48
C ASN A 376 5.47 -35.69 23.61
N VAL A 377 4.38 -35.03 23.26
CA VAL A 377 4.24 -33.57 23.42
C VAL A 377 3.40 -33.29 24.67
N SER A 378 4.04 -32.66 25.67
CA SER A 378 3.37 -32.25 26.90
C SER A 378 2.40 -31.08 26.67
N ILE A 379 1.46 -30.88 27.62
CA ILE A 379 0.46 -29.79 27.56
C ILE A 379 1.13 -28.41 27.41
N SER A 380 2.18 -28.13 28.19
CA SER A 380 2.91 -26.85 28.12
C SER A 380 3.77 -26.73 26.86
N THR A 381 4.32 -27.84 26.36
CA THR A 381 5.02 -27.87 25.07
C THR A 381 4.05 -27.51 23.93
N MET A 382 2.83 -28.08 23.93
CA MET A 382 1.81 -27.78 22.93
C MET A 382 1.30 -26.34 23.04
N GLU A 383 1.08 -25.82 24.26
CA GLU A 383 0.69 -24.42 24.46
C GLU A 383 1.72 -23.46 23.88
N ASN A 384 3.02 -23.71 24.12
CA ASN A 384 4.09 -22.91 23.52
C ASN A 384 4.10 -23.00 21.99
N VAL A 385 3.89 -24.19 21.40
CA VAL A 385 3.76 -24.34 19.93
C VAL A 385 2.59 -23.52 19.38
N ILE A 386 1.44 -23.53 20.05
CA ILE A 386 0.27 -22.73 19.65
C ILE A 386 0.54 -21.22 19.81
N ASN A 387 1.22 -20.79 20.89
CA ASN A 387 1.63 -19.38 21.07
C ASN A 387 2.61 -18.91 19.97
N ILE A 388 3.58 -19.75 19.59
CA ILE A 388 4.50 -19.47 18.47
C ILE A 388 3.71 -19.37 17.16
N SER A 389 2.76 -20.30 16.94
CA SER A 389 1.92 -20.36 15.74
C SER A 389 1.06 -19.12 15.60
N ASP A 390 0.42 -18.68 16.68
CA ASP A 390 -0.42 -17.49 16.73
C ASP A 390 0.37 -16.22 16.34
N HIS A 391 1.59 -16.07 16.89
CA HIS A 391 2.47 -14.95 16.55
C HIS A 391 2.88 -14.96 15.07
N VAL A 392 3.32 -16.10 14.51
CA VAL A 392 3.71 -16.15 13.09
C VAL A 392 2.51 -16.05 12.14
N LEU A 393 1.30 -16.42 12.59
CA LEU A 393 0.05 -16.27 11.85
C LEU A 393 -0.64 -14.92 12.09
N ASN A 394 0.01 -13.97 12.79
CA ASN A 394 -0.51 -12.62 12.96
C ASN A 394 -0.80 -11.93 11.60
N SER A 395 -1.90 -11.21 11.53
CA SER A 395 -2.36 -10.42 10.36
C SER A 395 -1.28 -9.50 9.79
N ALA A 396 -0.53 -8.79 10.64
CA ALA A 396 0.52 -7.86 10.23
C ALA A 396 1.69 -8.57 9.52
N SER A 397 1.98 -9.81 9.95
CA SER A 397 3.06 -10.64 9.42
C SER A 397 2.82 -11.14 7.99
N VAL A 398 1.60 -11.02 7.45
CA VAL A 398 1.25 -11.44 6.07
C VAL A 398 2.12 -10.74 5.01
N THR A 399 2.54 -9.50 5.27
CA THR A 399 3.45 -8.78 4.36
C THR A 399 4.85 -9.40 4.33
N ASN A 400 5.39 -9.80 5.48
CA ASN A 400 6.68 -10.50 5.59
C ASN A 400 6.60 -11.92 5.02
N TRP A 401 5.49 -12.64 5.22
CA TRP A 401 5.22 -13.91 4.54
C TRP A 401 5.22 -13.76 3.02
N THR A 402 4.60 -12.70 2.48
CA THR A 402 4.60 -12.40 1.05
C THR A 402 6.02 -12.19 0.49
N VAL A 403 6.94 -11.64 1.30
CA VAL A 403 8.37 -11.52 0.94
C VAL A 403 9.08 -12.88 1.01
N LEU A 404 8.81 -13.68 2.05
CA LEU A 404 9.40 -15.02 2.23
C LEU A 404 9.03 -15.99 1.09
N LEU A 405 7.74 -16.08 0.78
CA LEU A 405 7.17 -17.03 -0.19
C LEU A 405 7.63 -16.77 -1.64
N GLN A 406 8.19 -15.58 -1.95
CA GLN A 406 8.85 -15.32 -3.24
C GLN A 406 10.05 -16.24 -3.50
N LYS A 407 10.76 -16.64 -2.43
CA LYS A 407 11.92 -17.55 -2.50
C LYS A 407 11.60 -18.92 -1.95
N GLU A 408 10.92 -19.00 -0.82
CA GLU A 408 10.65 -20.24 -0.07
C GLU A 408 9.16 -20.56 -0.14
N LYS A 409 8.70 -20.90 -1.36
CA LYS A 409 7.28 -21.12 -1.70
C LYS A 409 6.55 -22.10 -0.78
N ASN A 410 7.28 -23.07 -0.23
CA ASN A 410 6.71 -24.14 0.59
C ASN A 410 6.70 -23.79 2.09
N ALA A 411 7.18 -22.63 2.53
CA ALA A 411 7.30 -22.30 3.95
C ALA A 411 5.96 -22.35 4.71
N GLY A 412 4.86 -21.90 4.07
CA GLY A 412 3.51 -22.03 4.65
C GLY A 412 3.05 -23.49 4.75
N SER A 413 3.38 -24.33 3.77
CA SER A 413 3.10 -25.78 3.80
C SER A 413 3.89 -26.47 4.91
N GLN A 414 5.18 -26.14 5.04
CA GLN A 414 6.05 -26.70 6.07
C GLN A 414 5.58 -26.31 7.47
N LEU A 415 5.12 -25.07 7.68
CA LEU A 415 4.52 -24.66 8.95
C LEU A 415 3.30 -25.53 9.28
N LEU A 416 2.35 -25.63 8.35
CA LEU A 416 1.13 -26.41 8.54
C LEU A 416 1.44 -27.89 8.84
N GLU A 417 2.29 -28.52 8.03
CA GLU A 417 2.75 -29.90 8.23
C GLU A 417 3.41 -30.09 9.60
N SER A 418 4.25 -29.14 10.02
CA SER A 418 4.90 -29.17 11.34
C SER A 418 3.88 -29.20 12.48
N LEU A 419 2.80 -28.41 12.37
CA LEU A 419 1.74 -28.33 13.36
C LEU A 419 0.85 -29.57 13.39
N GLU A 420 0.47 -30.12 12.24
CA GLU A 420 -0.28 -31.38 12.17
C GLU A 420 0.53 -32.53 12.80
N ASN A 421 1.81 -32.64 12.44
CA ASN A 421 2.74 -33.65 12.95
C ASN A 421 3.01 -33.53 14.46
N ILE A 422 3.25 -32.31 14.97
CA ILE A 422 3.44 -32.09 16.42
C ILE A 422 2.14 -32.40 17.19
N SER A 423 0.97 -32.09 16.62
CA SER A 423 -0.31 -32.36 17.27
C SER A 423 -0.56 -33.86 17.47
N VAL A 424 -0.15 -34.70 16.51
CA VAL A 424 -0.28 -36.17 16.59
C VAL A 424 0.50 -36.76 17.77
N LEU A 425 1.58 -36.10 18.21
CA LEU A 425 2.43 -36.54 19.31
C LEU A 425 1.87 -36.19 20.71
N VAL A 426 0.70 -35.53 20.80
CA VAL A 426 0.03 -35.30 22.08
C VAL A 426 -0.69 -36.59 22.52
N PRO A 427 -0.30 -37.21 23.65
CA PRO A 427 -0.85 -38.50 24.06
C PRO A 427 -2.31 -38.39 24.48
N SER A 428 -3.10 -39.43 24.23
CA SER A 428 -4.53 -39.49 24.57
C SER A 428 -4.83 -39.27 26.06
N THR A 429 -3.87 -39.57 26.95
CA THR A 429 -3.94 -39.33 28.40
C THR A 429 -3.86 -37.85 28.79
N ALA A 430 -3.34 -36.98 27.92
CA ALA A 430 -3.31 -35.54 28.13
C ALA A 430 -4.58 -34.83 27.62
N LEU A 431 -5.40 -35.50 26.82
CA LEU A 431 -6.62 -34.96 26.21
C LEU A 431 -7.86 -35.21 27.10
N PRO A 432 -8.92 -34.37 27.02
CA PRO A 432 -9.15 -33.29 26.06
C PRO A 432 -8.40 -32.00 26.38
N LEU A 433 -7.99 -31.29 25.33
CA LEU A 433 -7.31 -30.00 25.38
C LEU A 433 -7.87 -29.07 24.31
N GLU A 434 -7.92 -27.78 24.60
CA GLU A 434 -8.40 -26.75 23.68
C GLU A 434 -7.62 -25.45 23.91
N PHE A 435 -7.00 -24.95 22.86
CA PHE A 435 -6.29 -23.68 22.83
C PHE A 435 -6.96 -22.78 21.80
N SER A 436 -7.54 -21.67 22.25
CA SER A 436 -7.99 -20.60 21.38
C SER A 436 -7.05 -19.42 21.50
N ARG A 437 -6.69 -18.84 20.35
CA ARG A 437 -5.88 -17.64 20.18
C ARG A 437 -6.46 -16.79 19.04
N GLU A 438 -5.85 -15.67 18.72
CA GLU A 438 -6.42 -14.69 17.77
C GLU A 438 -6.38 -15.19 16.32
N PHE A 439 -5.29 -15.84 15.92
CA PHE A 439 -5.03 -16.27 14.53
C PHE A 439 -5.10 -17.79 14.34
N ILE A 440 -5.15 -18.55 15.44
CA ILE A 440 -5.19 -20.03 15.43
C ILE A 440 -6.05 -20.58 16.57
N ASN A 441 -6.90 -21.55 16.25
CA ASN A 441 -7.64 -22.36 17.22
C ASN A 441 -7.22 -23.82 17.07
N TRP A 442 -7.01 -24.53 18.17
CA TRP A 442 -6.62 -25.94 18.20
C TRP A 442 -7.40 -26.69 19.29
N LYS A 443 -7.84 -27.91 18.99
CA LYS A 443 -8.58 -28.76 19.92
C LYS A 443 -8.25 -30.23 19.67
N GLY A 444 -7.90 -30.95 20.73
CA GLY A 444 -7.67 -32.39 20.71
C GLY A 444 -8.59 -33.08 21.73
N ILE A 445 -9.20 -34.21 21.35
CA ILE A 445 -9.99 -35.04 22.26
C ILE A 445 -9.56 -36.51 22.18
N PRO A 446 -9.68 -37.30 23.26
CA PRO A 446 -9.57 -38.74 23.18
C PRO A 446 -10.84 -39.29 22.52
N ALA A 447 -10.70 -40.22 21.58
CA ALA A 447 -11.85 -40.86 20.96
C ALA A 447 -12.43 -41.92 21.91
N SER A 448 -13.65 -41.68 22.39
CA SER A 448 -14.36 -42.53 23.35
C SER A 448 -15.38 -43.44 22.66
N SER A 449 -15.86 -44.47 23.35
CA SER A 449 -16.94 -45.33 22.85
C SER A 449 -18.21 -44.55 22.44
N ASN A 450 -18.48 -43.40 23.08
CA ASN A 450 -19.59 -42.51 22.72
C ASN A 450 -19.47 -41.91 21.31
N GLN A 451 -18.28 -41.81 20.73
CA GLN A 451 -18.07 -41.31 19.36
C GLN A 451 -18.79 -42.18 18.32
N SER A 452 -18.90 -43.49 18.59
CA SER A 452 -19.62 -44.42 17.72
C SER A 452 -21.15 -44.20 17.69
N ASN A 453 -21.70 -43.38 18.61
CA ASN A 453 -23.11 -42.99 18.63
C ASN A 453 -23.30 -41.53 18.19
N LEU A 454 -22.47 -40.61 18.69
CA LEU A 454 -22.63 -39.17 18.51
C LEU A 454 -21.90 -38.59 17.28
N GLY A 455 -20.87 -39.28 16.78
CA GLY A 455 -19.92 -38.72 15.81
C GLY A 455 -19.02 -37.66 16.43
N TYR A 456 -18.40 -36.83 15.59
CA TYR A 456 -17.58 -35.70 15.99
C TYR A 456 -18.09 -34.42 15.32
N ASN A 457 -18.31 -33.38 16.13
CA ASN A 457 -18.70 -32.04 15.67
C ASN A 457 -17.71 -31.03 16.24
N TYR A 458 -17.00 -30.33 15.35
CA TYR A 458 -16.12 -29.22 15.68
C TYR A 458 -16.70 -27.94 15.09
N GLN A 459 -16.78 -26.90 15.92
CA GLN A 459 -17.32 -25.60 15.58
C GLN A 459 -16.36 -24.54 16.10
N THR A 460 -16.08 -23.52 15.30
CA THR A 460 -15.17 -22.44 15.69
C THR A 460 -15.61 -21.11 15.06
N GLU A 461 -15.37 -20.04 15.80
CA GLU A 461 -15.61 -18.65 15.37
C GLU A 461 -14.28 -17.89 15.50
N MET A 462 -13.95 -17.11 14.48
CA MET A 462 -12.77 -16.24 14.47
C MET A 462 -13.22 -14.83 14.08
N PHE A 463 -12.64 -13.80 14.70
CA PHE A 463 -13.00 -12.40 14.49
C PHE A 463 -11.88 -11.70 13.71
N PRO A 464 -12.03 -11.45 12.39
CA PRO A 464 -11.07 -10.65 11.65
C PRO A 464 -11.07 -9.21 12.16
N GLU A 465 -9.88 -8.60 12.22
CA GLU A 465 -9.73 -7.18 12.52
C GLU A 465 -10.68 -6.31 11.69
N ASN A 466 -11.24 -5.29 12.33
CA ASN A 466 -12.16 -4.32 11.72
C ASN A 466 -13.50 -4.89 11.22
N THR A 467 -13.88 -6.11 11.62
CA THR A 467 -15.20 -6.69 11.32
C THR A 467 -15.95 -7.14 12.58
N SER A 468 -17.25 -6.89 12.63
CA SER A 468 -18.13 -7.30 13.74
C SER A 468 -18.82 -8.65 13.51
N ILE A 469 -18.57 -9.29 12.36
CA ILE A 469 -19.18 -10.56 11.95
C ILE A 469 -18.11 -11.65 12.05
N PRO A 470 -18.28 -12.68 12.90
CA PRO A 470 -17.31 -13.76 13.00
C PRO A 470 -17.31 -14.61 11.72
N ILE A 471 -16.12 -15.00 11.28
CA ILE A 471 -15.92 -16.04 10.27
C ILE A 471 -16.02 -17.39 10.98
N ARG A 472 -16.96 -18.22 10.53
CA ARG A 472 -17.25 -19.53 11.13
C ARG A 472 -16.60 -20.66 10.35
N GLY A 473 -16.07 -21.64 11.08
CA GLY A 473 -15.64 -22.93 10.59
C GLY A 473 -16.41 -24.06 11.28
N HIS A 474 -16.81 -25.07 10.54
CA HIS A 474 -17.54 -26.22 11.06
C HIS A 474 -17.07 -27.51 10.38
N ALA A 475 -16.76 -28.55 11.14
CA ALA A 475 -16.38 -29.86 10.65
C ALA A 475 -17.20 -30.95 11.36
N LEU A 476 -17.88 -31.80 10.59
CA LEU A 476 -18.76 -32.86 11.08
C LEU A 476 -18.37 -34.21 10.47
N ILE A 477 -18.00 -35.15 11.33
CA ILE A 477 -17.85 -36.56 11.01
C ILE A 477 -19.01 -37.28 11.70
N ARG A 478 -19.98 -37.81 10.95
CA ARG A 478 -21.12 -38.55 11.55
C ARG A 478 -20.63 -39.87 12.17
N SER A 479 -21.38 -40.39 13.14
CA SER A 479 -21.06 -41.65 13.84
C SER A 479 -20.90 -42.85 12.91
N ASP A 480 -21.65 -42.91 11.82
CA ASP A 480 -21.60 -43.97 10.81
C ASP A 480 -20.36 -43.93 9.89
N GLN A 481 -19.57 -42.86 9.95
CA GLN A 481 -18.35 -42.70 9.15
C GLN A 481 -17.09 -43.24 9.86
N PHE A 482 -17.19 -43.56 11.15
CA PHE A 482 -16.09 -44.14 11.93
C PHE A 482 -16.00 -45.66 11.70
N GLN A 483 -14.90 -46.10 11.09
CA GLN A 483 -14.50 -47.50 11.02
C GLN A 483 -14.16 -48.07 12.42
N LYS A 484 -14.21 -49.39 12.59
CA LYS A 484 -13.80 -50.07 13.85
C LYS A 484 -12.43 -50.73 13.66
N PRO A 485 -11.50 -50.68 14.64
CA PRO A 485 -11.60 -50.03 15.95
C PRO A 485 -11.69 -48.49 15.85
N LEU A 486 -12.18 -47.83 16.89
CA LEU A 486 -12.16 -46.36 16.98
C LEU A 486 -10.70 -45.85 17.05
N PRO A 487 -10.42 -44.61 16.60
CA PRO A 487 -9.11 -44.01 16.76
C PRO A 487 -8.80 -43.72 18.24
N GLU A 488 -7.55 -43.38 18.57
CA GLU A 488 -7.18 -42.98 19.94
C GLU A 488 -7.45 -41.49 20.21
N THR A 489 -7.16 -40.63 19.24
CA THR A 489 -7.27 -39.17 19.35
C THR A 489 -7.95 -38.58 18.10
N ILE A 490 -8.66 -37.47 18.28
CA ILE A 490 -9.20 -36.66 17.18
C ILE A 490 -8.73 -35.22 17.40
N ILE A 491 -8.04 -34.67 16.41
CA ILE A 491 -7.46 -33.33 16.44
C ILE A 491 -8.11 -32.47 15.36
N SER A 492 -8.46 -31.25 15.72
CA SER A 492 -9.00 -30.22 14.84
C SER A 492 -8.26 -28.91 15.07
N MET A 493 -7.85 -28.25 13.99
CA MET A 493 -7.16 -26.95 14.04
C MET A 493 -7.75 -26.01 12.99
N THR A 494 -7.80 -24.71 13.25
CA THR A 494 -8.31 -23.71 12.30
C THR A 494 -7.48 -22.44 12.34
N SER A 495 -7.30 -21.80 11.17
CA SER A 495 -6.72 -20.46 11.04
C SER A 495 -7.30 -19.73 9.83
N LEU A 496 -7.43 -18.41 9.93
CA LEU A 496 -7.70 -17.54 8.77
C LEU A 496 -6.42 -17.27 7.97
N THR A 497 -5.32 -16.93 8.66
CA THR A 497 -4.07 -16.49 8.02
C THR A 497 -3.39 -17.58 7.21
N LEU A 498 -3.57 -18.86 7.55
CA LEU A 498 -3.08 -19.98 6.73
C LEU A 498 -3.57 -19.88 5.27
N GLY A 499 -4.78 -19.38 5.03
CA GLY A 499 -5.32 -19.18 3.68
C GLY A 499 -4.54 -18.17 2.82
N ASN A 500 -3.85 -17.22 3.46
CA ASN A 500 -3.04 -16.20 2.79
C ASN A 500 -1.61 -16.65 2.50
N ILE A 501 -1.07 -17.61 3.27
CA ILE A 501 0.34 -18.04 3.19
C ILE A 501 0.55 -19.40 2.51
N LEU A 502 -0.54 -20.15 2.25
CA LEU A 502 -0.53 -21.37 1.44
C LEU A 502 -0.70 -21.01 -0.05
N PRO A 503 0.28 -21.33 -0.94
CA PRO A 503 0.25 -20.84 -2.30
C PRO A 503 -0.91 -21.38 -3.13
N VAL A 504 -1.66 -20.48 -3.77
CA VAL A 504 -2.75 -20.82 -4.68
C VAL A 504 -2.23 -21.02 -6.11
N THR A 505 -1.71 -22.21 -6.41
CA THR A 505 -1.28 -22.57 -7.77
C THR A 505 -2.36 -23.33 -8.54
N LYS A 506 -3.32 -22.59 -9.11
CA LYS A 506 -4.06 -23.01 -10.32
C LYS A 506 -4.11 -21.83 -11.30
N ASN A 507 -4.34 -22.13 -12.58
CA ASN A 507 -4.14 -21.21 -13.72
C ASN A 507 -5.28 -20.17 -13.88
N GLY A 508 -5.76 -19.58 -12.78
CA GLY A 508 -6.90 -18.65 -12.77
C GLY A 508 -6.97 -17.81 -11.49
N ASN A 509 -7.81 -16.77 -11.52
CA ASN A 509 -7.93 -15.75 -10.46
C ASN A 509 -8.70 -16.26 -9.22
N ALA A 510 -8.47 -17.49 -8.78
CA ALA A 510 -9.10 -18.04 -7.59
C ALA A 510 -8.27 -17.71 -6.35
N GLN A 511 -8.93 -17.41 -5.23
CA GLN A 511 -8.29 -17.14 -3.93
C GLN A 511 -9.01 -17.91 -2.82
N VAL A 512 -8.30 -18.22 -1.74
CA VAL A 512 -8.89 -18.82 -0.53
C VAL A 512 -9.86 -17.81 0.08
N ASN A 513 -11.10 -18.23 0.32
CA ASN A 513 -12.17 -17.33 0.77
C ASN A 513 -12.90 -17.82 2.03
N GLY A 514 -12.34 -18.81 2.73
CA GLY A 514 -12.85 -19.33 4.00
C GLY A 514 -11.69 -19.67 4.94
N PRO A 515 -11.96 -20.04 6.20
CA PRO A 515 -10.92 -20.52 7.09
C PRO A 515 -10.26 -21.80 6.54
N VAL A 516 -9.00 -22.03 6.91
CA VAL A 516 -8.34 -23.31 6.72
C VAL A 516 -8.64 -24.16 7.96
N ILE A 517 -9.31 -25.29 7.77
CA ILE A 517 -9.67 -26.25 8.83
C ILE A 517 -8.86 -27.53 8.61
N SER A 518 -7.96 -27.85 9.53
CA SER A 518 -7.23 -29.11 9.59
C SER A 518 -7.96 -30.12 10.47
N MET A 519 -8.08 -31.35 9.96
CA MET A 519 -8.67 -32.49 10.68
C MET A 519 -7.71 -33.66 10.62
N VAL A 520 -7.09 -33.97 11.76
CA VAL A 520 -6.03 -34.98 11.88
C VAL A 520 -6.48 -36.09 12.82
N ILE A 521 -6.45 -37.33 12.34
CA ILE A 521 -6.71 -38.53 13.12
C ILE A 521 -5.60 -39.54 12.77
N PRO A 522 -4.65 -39.83 13.67
CA PRO A 522 -3.46 -40.60 13.33
C PRO A 522 -3.80 -42.05 12.97
N ASN A 523 -3.17 -42.55 11.90
CA ASN A 523 -3.32 -43.93 11.39
C ASN A 523 -4.78 -44.37 11.15
N TYR A 524 -5.66 -43.43 10.83
CA TYR A 524 -7.10 -43.67 10.71
C TYR A 524 -7.70 -43.09 9.44
N SER A 525 -8.77 -43.72 8.93
CA SER A 525 -9.50 -43.25 7.76
C SER A 525 -11.00 -43.23 8.02
N ILE A 526 -11.68 -42.28 7.39
CA ILE A 526 -13.14 -42.11 7.42
C ILE A 526 -13.68 -42.14 5.98
N ASN A 527 -14.97 -42.42 5.84
CA ASN A 527 -15.61 -42.45 4.54
C ASN A 527 -16.02 -41.04 4.06
N GLU A 528 -16.59 -40.21 4.95
CA GLU A 528 -17.02 -38.85 4.65
C GLU A 528 -16.83 -37.88 5.82
N ILE A 529 -16.44 -36.64 5.51
CA ILE A 529 -16.50 -35.47 6.38
C ILE A 529 -17.28 -34.33 5.72
N PHE A 530 -18.07 -33.60 6.51
CA PHE A 530 -18.87 -32.46 6.07
C PHE A 530 -18.31 -31.18 6.69
N LEU A 531 -17.89 -30.26 5.83
CA LEU A 531 -17.24 -29.01 6.21
C LEU A 531 -18.14 -27.85 5.80
N THR A 532 -18.41 -26.91 6.70
CA THR A 532 -19.14 -25.67 6.37
C THR A 532 -18.29 -24.46 6.72
N PHE A 533 -18.10 -23.59 5.74
CA PHE A 533 -17.25 -22.41 5.81
C PHE A 533 -18.09 -21.15 5.65
N SER A 534 -17.85 -20.12 6.48
CA SER A 534 -18.26 -18.75 6.15
C SER A 534 -17.43 -18.18 5.00
N LYS A 535 -18.07 -17.43 4.11
CA LYS A 535 -17.36 -16.63 3.09
C LYS A 535 -16.74 -15.40 3.74
N ILE A 536 -15.44 -15.18 3.52
CA ILE A 536 -14.72 -13.99 4.00
C ILE A 536 -15.11 -12.78 3.12
N GLU A 537 -15.09 -12.95 1.80
CA GLU A 537 -15.49 -11.95 0.81
C GLU A 537 -16.73 -12.42 0.05
N SER A 538 -17.84 -11.68 0.18
CA SER A 538 -19.16 -12.07 -0.36
C SER A 538 -19.39 -11.70 -1.83
N ASN A 539 -18.46 -10.98 -2.47
CA ASN A 539 -18.53 -10.57 -3.88
C ASN A 539 -18.00 -11.66 -4.85
N LEU A 540 -17.31 -12.68 -4.32
CA LEU A 540 -16.75 -13.78 -5.09
C LEU A 540 -17.83 -14.81 -5.42
N SER A 541 -17.55 -15.62 -6.43
CA SER A 541 -18.47 -16.65 -6.94
C SER A 541 -17.72 -17.93 -7.30
N GLN A 542 -18.47 -18.99 -7.59
CA GLN A 542 -17.95 -20.31 -8.00
C GLN A 542 -17.07 -20.93 -6.91
N PRO A 543 -17.67 -21.40 -5.79
CA PRO A 543 -16.90 -22.05 -4.73
C PRO A 543 -16.43 -23.45 -5.15
N HIS A 544 -15.13 -23.65 -4.99
CA HIS A 544 -14.46 -24.93 -5.15
C HIS A 544 -13.98 -25.43 -3.79
N CYS A 545 -14.58 -26.51 -3.31
CA CYS A 545 -14.13 -27.23 -2.13
C CYS A 545 -12.78 -27.88 -2.39
N VAL A 546 -11.78 -27.58 -1.57
CA VAL A 546 -10.40 -28.05 -1.76
C VAL A 546 -9.76 -28.51 -0.48
N PHE A 547 -8.70 -29.29 -0.64
CA PHE A 547 -7.81 -29.74 0.42
C PHE A 547 -6.35 -29.41 0.09
N TRP A 548 -5.51 -29.35 1.10
CA TRP A 548 -4.08 -29.10 0.94
C TRP A 548 -3.33 -30.39 0.61
N ASP A 549 -2.74 -30.48 -0.58
CA ASP A 549 -1.92 -31.61 -1.01
C ASP A 549 -0.44 -31.32 -0.73
N PHE A 550 0.06 -31.82 0.41
CA PHE A 550 1.44 -31.61 0.85
C PHE A 550 2.49 -32.10 -0.17
N ASN A 551 2.22 -33.18 -0.93
CA ASN A 551 3.16 -33.73 -1.92
C ASN A 551 3.43 -32.76 -3.07
N HIS A 552 2.42 -31.99 -3.45
CA HIS A 552 2.48 -31.03 -4.55
C HIS A 552 2.54 -29.57 -4.06
N SER A 553 2.41 -29.34 -2.75
CA SER A 553 2.30 -28.01 -2.12
C SER A 553 1.26 -27.12 -2.80
N GLN A 554 0.04 -27.65 -3.03
CA GLN A 554 -1.04 -26.96 -3.73
C GLN A 554 -2.44 -27.36 -3.25
N TRP A 555 -3.42 -26.51 -3.51
CA TRP A 555 -4.84 -26.82 -3.32
C TRP A 555 -5.38 -27.79 -4.38
N ASN A 556 -5.95 -28.90 -3.92
CA ASN A 556 -6.46 -29.99 -4.75
C ASN A 556 -7.95 -30.25 -4.43
N ASP A 557 -8.75 -30.62 -5.42
CA ASP A 557 -10.19 -30.86 -5.35
C ASP A 557 -10.56 -32.36 -5.35
N ASN A 558 -9.58 -33.26 -5.50
CA ASN A 558 -9.81 -34.70 -5.51
C ASN A 558 -10.48 -35.20 -4.21
N GLY A 559 -11.62 -35.88 -4.36
CA GLY A 559 -12.40 -36.41 -3.24
C GLY A 559 -13.23 -35.36 -2.48
N CYS A 560 -13.15 -34.08 -2.85
CA CYS A 560 -13.94 -32.99 -2.25
C CYS A 560 -14.97 -32.44 -3.24
N HIS A 561 -16.20 -32.26 -2.76
CA HIS A 561 -17.34 -31.85 -3.59
C HIS A 561 -18.20 -30.80 -2.89
N LEU A 562 -18.69 -29.82 -3.67
CA LEU A 562 -19.69 -28.86 -3.21
C LEU A 562 -21.03 -29.56 -2.96
N VAL A 563 -21.61 -29.35 -1.78
CA VAL A 563 -22.93 -29.88 -1.39
C VAL A 563 -23.97 -28.78 -1.47
N ASN A 564 -23.66 -27.60 -0.94
CA ASN A 564 -24.58 -26.47 -0.89
C ASN A 564 -23.81 -25.14 -0.88
N GLU A 565 -24.41 -24.10 -1.47
CA GLU A 565 -23.94 -22.71 -1.39
C GLU A 565 -25.13 -21.82 -0.99
N THR A 566 -24.94 -21.03 0.05
CA THR A 566 -25.83 -19.90 0.41
C THR A 566 -25.08 -18.58 0.15
N PRO A 567 -25.70 -17.40 0.33
CA PRO A 567 -24.97 -16.14 0.20
C PRO A 567 -23.72 -16.05 1.09
N ASP A 568 -23.81 -16.57 2.32
CA ASP A 568 -22.80 -16.38 3.38
C ASP A 568 -22.03 -17.66 3.75
N LEU A 569 -22.52 -18.84 3.36
CA LEU A 569 -21.96 -20.15 3.73
C LEU A 569 -21.73 -21.04 2.50
N VAL A 570 -20.72 -21.90 2.59
CA VAL A 570 -20.44 -22.97 1.64
C VAL A 570 -20.28 -24.28 2.39
N THR A 571 -21.00 -25.32 1.97
CA THR A 571 -20.90 -26.68 2.55
C THR A 571 -20.26 -27.63 1.55
N CYS A 572 -19.21 -28.32 2.00
CA CYS A 572 -18.40 -29.26 1.27
C CYS A 572 -18.50 -30.66 1.89
N ARG A 573 -18.39 -31.70 1.05
CA ARG A 573 -18.25 -33.10 1.43
C ARG A 573 -16.92 -33.61 0.90
N CYS A 574 -16.05 -34.09 1.79
CA CYS A 574 -14.77 -34.69 1.42
C CYS A 574 -14.69 -36.15 1.91
N THR A 575 -13.86 -36.99 1.26
CA THR A 575 -13.75 -38.44 1.56
C THR A 575 -12.40 -38.84 2.19
N HIS A 576 -11.74 -37.92 2.89
CA HIS A 576 -10.43 -38.12 3.52
C HIS A 576 -10.22 -37.12 4.67
N LEU A 577 -9.02 -37.09 5.25
CA LEU A 577 -8.61 -36.25 6.39
C LEU A 577 -7.30 -35.54 6.06
N THR A 578 -7.33 -34.21 6.02
CA THR A 578 -6.20 -33.31 5.74
C THR A 578 -6.54 -31.92 6.30
N SER A 579 -5.79 -30.90 5.87
CA SER A 579 -6.27 -29.51 5.83
C SER A 579 -7.21 -29.22 4.66
N PHE A 580 -8.28 -28.46 4.92
CA PHE A 580 -9.36 -28.11 3.99
C PHE A 580 -9.64 -26.61 3.95
N SER A 581 -10.11 -26.12 2.80
CA SER A 581 -10.71 -24.79 2.68
C SER A 581 -11.60 -24.71 1.43
N MET A 582 -11.98 -23.50 1.03
CA MET A 582 -12.62 -23.25 -0.26
C MET A 582 -11.94 -22.13 -1.04
N LEU A 583 -11.79 -22.35 -2.35
CA LEU A 583 -11.38 -21.33 -3.32
C LEU A 583 -12.61 -20.70 -3.95
N MET A 584 -12.60 -19.39 -4.14
CA MET A 584 -13.62 -18.67 -4.93
C MET A 584 -12.93 -17.72 -5.92
N SER A 585 -13.65 -17.31 -6.97
CA SER A 585 -13.13 -16.40 -8.00
C SER A 585 -13.97 -15.12 -8.12
N PRO A 586 -13.36 -13.97 -8.47
CA PRO A 586 -14.10 -12.72 -8.70
C PRO A 586 -15.20 -12.90 -9.73
N SER A 587 -16.43 -12.51 -9.37
CA SER A 587 -17.59 -12.67 -10.24
C SER A 587 -17.48 -11.75 -11.46
N VAL A 588 -17.33 -12.34 -12.66
CA VAL A 588 -17.54 -11.60 -13.90
C VAL A 588 -19.05 -11.38 -14.04
N PRO A 589 -19.57 -10.13 -14.07
CA PRO A 589 -21.00 -9.89 -14.06
C PRO A 589 -21.70 -10.62 -15.22
N PRO A 590 -22.75 -11.44 -14.95
CA PRO A 590 -23.45 -12.21 -15.99
C PRO A 590 -24.03 -11.37 -17.13
N ALA A 591 -24.19 -10.05 -16.92
CA ALA A 591 -24.62 -9.11 -17.95
C ALA A 591 -23.55 -8.79 -19.02
N ILE A 592 -22.25 -8.87 -18.69
CA ILE A 592 -21.17 -8.43 -19.60
C ILE A 592 -20.75 -9.56 -20.56
N VAL A 593 -20.68 -10.81 -20.07
CA VAL A 593 -20.31 -11.99 -20.87
C VAL A 593 -21.17 -12.18 -22.14
N PRO A 594 -22.52 -12.09 -22.11
CA PRO A 594 -23.33 -12.19 -23.32
C PRO A 594 -23.14 -10.97 -24.23
N VAL A 595 -22.99 -9.75 -23.70
CA VAL A 595 -22.80 -8.53 -24.51
C VAL A 595 -21.50 -8.59 -25.31
N VAL A 596 -20.39 -9.00 -24.69
CA VAL A 596 -19.10 -9.13 -25.39
C VAL A 596 -19.13 -10.27 -26.44
N LYS A 597 -19.82 -11.38 -26.14
CA LYS A 597 -20.05 -12.48 -27.10
C LYS A 597 -20.93 -12.03 -28.28
N TRP A 598 -21.97 -11.23 -28.04
CA TRP A 598 -22.81 -10.65 -29.09
C TRP A 598 -22.01 -9.70 -29.99
N ILE A 599 -21.22 -8.79 -29.42
CA ILE A 599 -20.39 -7.85 -30.18
C ILE A 599 -19.37 -8.61 -31.05
N THR A 600 -18.74 -9.67 -30.53
CA THR A 600 -17.81 -10.49 -31.32
C THR A 600 -18.50 -11.30 -32.42
N PHE A 601 -19.69 -11.87 -32.16
CA PHE A 601 -20.44 -12.61 -33.19
C PHE A 601 -20.96 -11.68 -34.30
N VAL A 602 -21.48 -10.50 -33.95
CA VAL A 602 -21.91 -9.48 -34.92
C VAL A 602 -20.73 -8.95 -35.72
N GLY A 603 -19.60 -8.63 -35.07
CA GLY A 603 -18.38 -8.19 -35.77
C GLY A 603 -17.82 -9.26 -36.73
N LEU A 604 -17.88 -10.53 -36.35
CA LEU A 604 -17.50 -11.65 -37.22
C LEU A 604 -18.46 -11.78 -38.42
N GLY A 605 -19.77 -11.71 -38.18
CA GLY A 605 -20.79 -11.77 -39.23
C GLY A 605 -20.65 -10.62 -40.25
N VAL A 606 -20.43 -9.39 -39.79
CA VAL A 606 -20.17 -8.23 -40.65
C VAL A 606 -18.88 -8.41 -41.47
N SER A 607 -17.83 -8.99 -40.88
CA SER A 607 -16.55 -9.25 -41.57
C SER A 607 -16.67 -10.33 -42.64
N ILE A 608 -17.44 -11.39 -42.39
CA ILE A 608 -17.70 -12.45 -43.39
C ILE A 608 -18.61 -11.89 -44.50
N GLY A 609 -19.64 -11.12 -44.15
CA GLY A 609 -20.55 -10.49 -45.11
C GLY A 609 -19.84 -9.50 -46.04
N SER A 610 -18.94 -8.66 -45.51
CA SER A 610 -18.15 -7.73 -46.33
C SER A 610 -17.17 -8.46 -47.25
N LEU A 611 -16.53 -9.54 -46.78
CA LEU A 611 -15.66 -10.38 -47.60
C LEU A 611 -16.43 -11.01 -48.79
N LEU A 612 -17.61 -11.58 -48.53
CA LEU A 612 -18.47 -12.15 -49.58
C LEU A 612 -18.98 -11.09 -50.57
N LEU A 613 -19.30 -9.89 -50.09
CA LEU A 613 -19.67 -8.76 -50.95
C LEU A 613 -18.50 -8.34 -51.86
N CYS A 614 -17.28 -8.22 -51.31
CA CYS A 614 -16.09 -7.92 -52.10
C CYS A 614 -15.81 -8.98 -53.17
N LEU A 615 -15.85 -10.27 -52.82
CA LEU A 615 -15.62 -11.38 -53.75
C LEU A 615 -16.68 -11.44 -54.87
N THR A 616 -17.95 -11.16 -54.56
CA THR A 616 -19.02 -11.13 -55.57
C THR A 616 -18.90 -9.93 -56.52
N ILE A 617 -18.55 -8.75 -56.00
CA ILE A 617 -18.22 -7.57 -56.82
C ILE A 617 -17.02 -7.89 -57.72
N GLU A 618 -15.95 -8.46 -57.19
CA GLU A 618 -14.79 -8.87 -57.99
C GLU A 618 -15.17 -9.83 -59.12
N ALA A 619 -15.94 -10.89 -58.83
CA ALA A 619 -16.38 -11.87 -59.82
C ALA A 619 -17.26 -11.26 -60.93
N LEU A 620 -18.19 -10.37 -60.58
CA LEU A 620 -19.06 -9.69 -61.54
C LEU A 620 -18.27 -8.73 -62.45
N PHE A 621 -17.35 -7.94 -61.88
CA PHE A 621 -16.55 -7.00 -62.66
C PHE A 621 -15.36 -7.64 -63.39
N TRP A 622 -14.91 -8.85 -63.01
CA TRP A 622 -13.84 -9.60 -63.70
C TRP A 622 -14.10 -9.72 -65.21
N LYS A 623 -15.36 -10.02 -65.58
CA LYS A 623 -15.77 -10.23 -66.96
C LYS A 623 -15.78 -8.94 -67.80
N GLN A 624 -15.94 -7.78 -67.15
CA GLN A 624 -15.98 -6.46 -67.80
C GLN A 624 -14.61 -5.77 -67.82
N VAL A 625 -13.78 -5.98 -66.79
CA VAL A 625 -12.50 -5.26 -66.56
C VAL A 625 -11.32 -5.88 -67.30
N ASN A 626 -11.41 -7.14 -67.76
CA ASN A 626 -10.42 -7.80 -68.62
C ASN A 626 -10.20 -7.14 -70.02
N LYS A 627 -10.76 -5.94 -70.26
CA LYS A 627 -10.57 -5.14 -71.47
C LYS A 627 -9.88 -3.77 -71.26
N SER A 628 -9.54 -3.38 -70.03
CA SER A 628 -8.95 -2.05 -69.76
C SER A 628 -7.63 -2.11 -69.00
N GLN A 629 -6.64 -1.36 -69.45
CA GLN A 629 -5.25 -1.35 -68.96
C GLN A 629 -5.07 -0.57 -67.63
N THR A 630 -5.86 -0.91 -66.61
CA THR A 630 -5.87 -0.30 -65.27
C THR A 630 -5.71 -1.34 -64.15
N SER A 631 -5.00 -2.43 -64.45
CA SER A 631 -4.79 -3.57 -63.54
C SER A 631 -3.82 -3.27 -62.37
N HIS A 632 -2.66 -2.66 -62.64
CA HIS A 632 -1.55 -2.64 -61.67
C HIS A 632 -1.83 -1.89 -60.36
N THR A 633 -2.49 -0.73 -60.38
CA THR A 633 -2.80 0.04 -59.16
C THR A 633 -3.86 -0.64 -58.29
N ARG A 634 -4.73 -1.47 -58.88
CA ARG A 634 -5.81 -2.16 -58.15
C ARG A 634 -5.31 -3.38 -57.38
N HIS A 635 -4.40 -4.17 -57.96
CA HIS A 635 -3.80 -5.33 -57.27
C HIS A 635 -2.95 -4.93 -56.06
N ILE A 636 -2.26 -3.79 -56.12
CA ILE A 636 -1.49 -3.26 -54.97
C ILE A 636 -2.44 -2.89 -53.83
N CYS A 637 -3.53 -2.16 -54.13
CA CYS A 637 -4.49 -1.74 -53.11
C CYS A 637 -5.24 -2.94 -52.48
N MET A 638 -5.62 -3.93 -53.29
CA MET A 638 -6.19 -5.21 -52.80
C MET A 638 -5.19 -6.00 -51.95
N GLY A 639 -3.91 -6.07 -52.36
CA GLY A 639 -2.84 -6.69 -51.58
C GLY A 639 -2.68 -6.04 -50.20
N PHE A 640 -2.69 -4.70 -50.13
CA PHE A 640 -2.67 -3.98 -48.86
C PHE A 640 -3.90 -4.26 -47.99
N PHE A 641 -5.12 -4.30 -48.56
CA PHE A 641 -6.33 -4.64 -47.80
C PHE A 641 -6.28 -6.06 -47.23
N ILE A 642 -5.87 -7.04 -48.03
CA ILE A 642 -5.73 -8.44 -47.61
C ILE A 642 -4.64 -8.58 -46.53
N LEU A 643 -3.50 -7.88 -46.68
CA LEU A 643 -2.42 -7.89 -45.69
C LEU A 643 -2.88 -7.30 -44.34
N CYS A 644 -3.55 -6.15 -44.37
CA CYS A 644 -4.07 -5.49 -43.16
C CYS A 644 -5.15 -6.32 -42.46
N PHE A 645 -6.08 -6.93 -43.21
CA PHE A 645 -7.07 -7.84 -42.62
C PHE A 645 -6.42 -9.13 -42.10
N GLY A 646 -5.41 -9.65 -42.79
CA GLY A 646 -4.63 -10.81 -42.35
C GLY A 646 -3.96 -10.59 -40.99
N MET A 647 -3.29 -9.44 -40.79
CA MET A 647 -2.66 -9.13 -39.49
C MET A 647 -3.67 -8.85 -38.36
N LEU A 648 -4.84 -8.28 -38.69
CA LEU A 648 -5.94 -8.09 -37.74
C LEU A 648 -6.59 -9.42 -37.32
N LEU A 649 -6.67 -10.39 -38.24
CA LEU A 649 -7.15 -11.74 -37.96
C LEU A 649 -6.11 -12.55 -37.19
N ASP A 650 -4.84 -12.56 -37.59
CA ASP A 650 -3.80 -13.34 -36.90
C ASP A 650 -3.65 -12.91 -35.42
N SER A 651 -3.56 -11.61 -35.15
CA SER A 651 -3.44 -11.11 -33.76
C SER A 651 -4.61 -11.51 -32.85
N LYS A 652 -5.85 -11.53 -33.36
CA LYS A 652 -7.03 -11.96 -32.58
C LYS A 652 -7.23 -13.49 -32.57
N LEU A 653 -6.92 -14.17 -33.66
CA LEU A 653 -7.06 -15.63 -33.76
C LEU A 653 -6.00 -16.32 -32.91
N ARG A 654 -4.78 -15.79 -32.84
CA ARG A 654 -3.68 -16.27 -31.99
C ARG A 654 -4.03 -16.12 -30.49
N GLN A 655 -4.65 -15.01 -30.09
CA GLN A 655 -5.23 -14.84 -28.74
C GLN A 655 -6.35 -15.85 -28.45
N LEU A 656 -7.26 -16.08 -29.40
CA LEU A 656 -8.38 -17.04 -29.26
C LEU A 656 -7.92 -18.50 -29.21
N LEU A 657 -6.89 -18.87 -29.98
CA LEU A 657 -6.34 -20.23 -30.04
C LEU A 657 -5.50 -20.56 -28.79
N LEU A 658 -4.71 -19.60 -28.29
CA LEU A 658 -3.94 -19.78 -27.05
C LEU A 658 -4.85 -20.01 -25.83
N ASN A 659 -6.04 -19.38 -25.78
CA ASN A 659 -7.02 -19.61 -24.71
C ASN A 659 -7.93 -20.85 -24.91
N LYS A 660 -7.75 -21.63 -25.97
CA LYS A 660 -8.64 -22.76 -26.34
C LYS A 660 -7.95 -24.12 -26.42
N LEU A 661 -6.62 -24.18 -26.43
CA LEU A 661 -5.87 -25.42 -26.62
C LEU A 661 -5.37 -26.02 -25.30
N SER A 662 -5.99 -27.15 -24.94
CA SER A 662 -5.69 -28.11 -23.86
C SER A 662 -6.40 -27.92 -22.50
N PRO A 663 -7.06 -28.97 -21.98
CA PRO A 663 -7.85 -29.95 -22.75
C PRO A 663 -9.28 -30.16 -22.21
N LEU A 664 -10.17 -30.58 -23.11
CA LEU A 664 -11.49 -31.11 -22.74
C LEU A 664 -11.35 -32.54 -22.19
N SER A 665 -12.16 -32.87 -21.18
CA SER A 665 -12.79 -34.18 -21.05
C SER A 665 -14.32 -34.01 -21.00
N PHE A 666 -15.08 -35.07 -21.29
CA PHE A 666 -16.33 -34.96 -22.07
C PHE A 666 -17.50 -35.76 -21.47
N TRP A 667 -18.61 -35.05 -21.21
CA TRP A 667 -20.03 -35.47 -21.18
C TRP A 667 -20.58 -36.43 -20.10
N ASN A 668 -21.62 -35.94 -19.40
CA ASN A 668 -23.03 -36.43 -19.39
C ASN A 668 -23.83 -35.58 -18.37
N GLN A 669 -25.15 -35.36 -18.40
CA GLN A 669 -26.25 -35.64 -19.35
C GLN A 669 -27.41 -34.66 -19.03
N ALA A 670 -28.40 -34.49 -19.92
CA ALA A 670 -29.42 -33.42 -19.81
C ALA A 670 -30.76 -33.82 -19.14
N SER A 671 -31.49 -32.84 -18.59
CA SER A 671 -32.96 -32.86 -18.48
C SER A 671 -33.61 -31.46 -18.47
N LYS A 672 -34.81 -31.37 -19.05
CA LYS A 672 -35.72 -30.19 -19.08
C LYS A 672 -36.58 -30.15 -17.78
N GLN A 673 -37.50 -29.22 -17.46
CA GLN A 673 -38.29 -28.25 -18.25
C GLN A 673 -39.08 -27.27 -17.32
N ASN A 674 -39.42 -26.05 -17.81
CA ASN A 674 -40.58 -25.20 -17.42
C ASN A 674 -40.76 -24.69 -15.94
N SER A 675 -41.58 -23.68 -15.60
CA SER A 675 -41.96 -22.37 -16.21
C SER A 675 -43.03 -21.67 -15.34
N SER A 676 -42.91 -20.37 -15.00
CA SER A 676 -44.08 -19.46 -14.80
C SER A 676 -43.68 -18.00 -14.50
N ASP A 677 -44.54 -17.07 -14.93
CA ASP A 677 -44.38 -15.61 -14.83
C ASP A 677 -44.60 -15.02 -13.43
N SER A 678 -44.06 -13.81 -13.21
CA SER A 678 -44.94 -12.64 -12.99
C SER A 678 -44.20 -11.31 -13.09
N SER A 679 -44.85 -10.34 -13.73
CA SER A 679 -44.41 -8.94 -13.81
C SER A 679 -44.97 -8.12 -12.64
N VAL A 680 -44.31 -7.01 -12.29
CA VAL A 680 -44.97 -5.70 -12.06
C VAL A 680 -43.92 -4.58 -11.88
N LYS A 681 -44.25 -3.38 -12.37
CA LYS A 681 -43.51 -2.12 -12.15
C LYS A 681 -44.54 -0.99 -12.05
N PRO A 682 -44.41 -0.07 -11.08
CA PRO A 682 -44.35 1.38 -11.40
C PRO A 682 -43.31 2.10 -10.52
N ARG A 683 -42.51 3.09 -10.96
CA ARG A 683 -42.75 4.43 -11.55
C ARG A 683 -43.26 5.55 -10.60
N PHE A 684 -42.28 6.23 -9.97
CA PHE A 684 -42.00 7.70 -10.03
C PHE A 684 -42.85 8.77 -9.30
N LYS A 685 -42.09 9.78 -8.79
CA LYS A 685 -42.46 11.18 -8.35
C LYS A 685 -43.09 11.30 -6.94
N LYS A 686 -42.87 12.38 -6.16
CA LYS A 686 -42.18 13.68 -6.41
C LYS A 686 -41.64 14.33 -5.10
N THR A 687 -40.82 15.37 -5.27
CA THR A 687 -40.11 16.22 -4.29
C THR A 687 -41.00 17.15 -3.42
N PHE A 688 -40.62 17.45 -2.17
CA PHE A 688 -40.47 18.83 -1.63
C PHE A 688 -39.70 18.87 -0.26
N ASN A 689 -39.13 20.04 0.06
CA ASN A 689 -38.36 20.44 1.27
C ASN A 689 -38.93 21.84 1.69
N PRO A 690 -38.58 22.59 2.79
CA PRO A 690 -37.49 22.41 3.76
C PRO A 690 -37.72 22.86 5.25
N PHE A 691 -36.64 22.74 6.06
CA PHE A 691 -36.26 23.50 7.28
C PHE A 691 -37.11 23.52 8.57
N GLN A 692 -36.50 23.01 9.66
CA GLN A 692 -36.22 23.80 10.87
C GLN A 692 -34.99 23.26 11.64
N HIS A 693 -34.39 24.06 12.53
CA HIS A 693 -33.07 23.85 13.16
C HIS A 693 -33.09 22.91 14.39
N GLU A 694 -31.94 22.26 14.68
CA GLU A 694 -31.12 22.57 15.88
C GLU A 694 -29.71 21.94 15.82
N ARG A 695 -28.72 22.55 16.49
CA ARG A 695 -27.34 22.04 16.59
C ARG A 695 -27.13 21.31 17.92
N LYS A 696 -26.38 20.20 17.90
CA LYS A 696 -25.55 19.77 19.04
C LYS A 696 -24.18 19.30 18.53
N TYR A 697 -23.12 19.72 19.20
CA TYR A 697 -21.74 19.31 18.95
C TYR A 697 -21.32 18.23 19.95
N VAL A 698 -20.47 17.31 19.53
CA VAL A 698 -19.69 16.43 20.42
C VAL A 698 -18.25 16.44 19.89
N LEU A 699 -17.29 16.75 20.76
CA LEU A 699 -15.86 16.56 20.49
C LEU A 699 -15.50 15.08 20.74
N SER A 700 -14.73 14.48 19.84
CA SER A 700 -13.94 13.27 20.14
C SER A 700 -12.48 13.54 19.84
N TYR A 701 -11.62 13.34 20.84
CA TYR A 701 -10.17 13.48 20.73
C TYR A 701 -9.57 12.12 20.37
N THR A 702 -8.74 12.05 19.34
CA THR A 702 -7.86 10.92 19.05
C THR A 702 -6.49 11.48 18.75
N GLY A 703 -5.53 11.19 19.62
CA GLY A 703 -4.18 11.72 19.50
C GLY A 703 -3.28 10.82 18.68
N GLU A 704 -2.46 11.42 17.82
CA GLU A 704 -1.18 10.88 17.40
C GLU A 704 -0.26 12.05 17.01
N SER A 705 1.05 11.88 17.17
CA SER A 705 2.00 12.97 16.98
C SER A 705 2.33 13.20 15.50
N SER A 706 1.85 14.29 14.93
CA SER A 706 2.45 14.92 13.74
C SER A 706 2.60 16.42 13.95
N ASN A 707 3.77 16.96 13.57
CA ASN A 707 4.09 18.38 13.72
C ASN A 707 3.57 19.24 12.54
N ASP A 708 2.29 19.07 12.20
CA ASP A 708 1.59 19.90 11.20
C ASP A 708 0.44 20.66 11.85
N ILE A 709 0.64 21.97 12.07
CA ILE A 709 -0.42 22.84 12.62
C ILE A 709 -1.37 23.24 11.49
N MET A 710 -2.45 22.50 11.34
CA MET A 710 -3.53 22.83 10.39
C MET A 710 -4.43 23.93 10.98
N LEU A 711 -4.36 25.14 10.44
CA LEU A 711 -5.26 26.26 10.81
C LEU A 711 -6.45 26.37 9.85
N THR A 712 -7.66 26.28 10.41
CA THR A 712 -8.91 26.49 9.69
C THR A 712 -9.09 27.96 9.31
N GLN A 713 -9.40 28.23 8.03
CA GLN A 713 -9.47 29.61 7.51
C GLN A 713 -10.82 30.28 7.83
N PHE A 714 -10.76 31.59 8.07
CA PHE A 714 -11.93 32.46 8.24
C PHE A 714 -12.72 32.61 6.94
N SER A 715 -14.05 32.57 7.05
CA SER A 715 -14.99 32.90 5.98
C SER A 715 -15.56 34.31 6.20
N SER A 716 -15.20 35.27 5.35
CA SER A 716 -16.00 36.49 5.16
C SER A 716 -17.09 36.23 4.12
N SER A 717 -18.34 36.42 4.50
CA SER A 717 -19.52 36.22 3.63
C SER A 717 -19.67 37.33 2.58
N GLU A 718 -19.91 36.92 1.33
CA GLU A 718 -20.83 37.57 0.37
C GLU A 718 -21.26 36.55 -0.70
#